data_AF-A0A6N9A544-F1
#
_entry.id   AF-A0A6N9A544-F1
#
_cell.length_a   1.000
_cell.length_b   1.000
_cell.length_c   1.000
_cell.angle_alpha   90.00
_cell.angle_beta   90.00
_cell.angle_gamma   90.00
#
_symmetry.space_group_name_H-M   'P 1'
#
loop_
_entity.id
_entity.type
_entity.pdbx_description
1 polymer ?
#
loop_
_entity_poly.entity_id
_entity_poly.type
_entity_poly.pdbx_seq_one_letter_code
_entity_poly.pdbx_strand_id
1 'polypeptide(L)'
;MRARTSHRPTLAAKATGVPLLILLGANGCERDLDMLQPAPFPPEAAVFIDGFGPGVQYSAFGGSKVDALGIEQDQVYEGTAALRFSVPAPSDPAGSYAGGVFYSAGPRDLSQFDALTFWARSSTAATLNTVGIGNDNTGASLYEASMENLPLSTRWTKFALPIPLPGKLTEERGLFLVAEGSEYPVGYDIWFDNVQFERLGTIINPRPEIVTRSVSGEVGGTLSVSGTRVTFDVNGRDQTVVAAPAYFTFSSSNSGVASVAPDGTVQLVGRGTATITASLGPTAASGEVTVNVSVPPNAPPPTPEVPAEDVISLFSDTYADVHVDTWSAEWDLADVADVQIAGNAAKRYTNLVYAGIEFTSQPVDASAMTALHVDLWTNDASAFRIKLVDFGANGVFGGGDDSEHEITLNEGSMPPITTGEWNVLEIPLTAFGGLASRANLAQMIISGSSPTVYLDNVFFYRTVAPEPAEPAPTPTQPADKVTSLFSDAYDDVAVDTWSASWDQADVEDVEIGGNTTKKYSNLVFAGIEFTSAPVDATAATHFHFDVWTPDATSSPAALRVKLVDFGADGGFGGGDDTEHEIALTDASDPPLASGEWVGYDIPFEVMDGLAARGHLAQLIISGDPNTLFLDNLFFHTAVPSSPAEAAPTPTHSADDVISLFSDAYTDATVDTWSATWDQADVEDLLIGGSATKKYTNLVFAGIEFTSTTIDASAMTHFRMDFWTPDATGDPAAFRIKLVDFGADGGFGGGDDTEHEISLTAGTDPALATAQWVSFDIPLTAFTGLTNRGHLAQLIISGDPNTVFVDNIYLRK
;
A
#
# COMPACT_ATOMS: atom_id res chain seq x y z
N MET A 1 -37.38 5.12 35.80
CA MET A 1 -37.00 6.08 36.87
C MET A 1 -36.23 7.22 36.17
N ARG A 2 -36.42 8.54 36.37
CA ARG A 2 -36.33 9.43 37.58
C ARG A 2 -34.98 9.25 38.29
N ALA A 3 -34.17 10.26 38.63
CA ALA A 3 -34.40 11.68 38.97
C ALA A 3 -33.70 12.68 37.97
N ARG A 4 -34.20 13.88 37.62
CA ARG A 4 -34.64 15.12 38.34
C ARG A 4 -33.49 16.11 38.66
N THR A 5 -33.38 17.27 37.96
CA THR A 5 -33.83 18.66 38.35
C THR A 5 -33.11 19.25 39.58
N SER A 6 -32.66 20.52 39.69
CA SER A 6 -32.91 21.82 38.98
C SER A 6 -31.76 22.84 39.33
N HIS A 7 -31.72 24.16 39.08
CA HIS A 7 -32.65 25.20 38.55
C HIS A 7 -31.88 26.50 38.12
N ARG A 8 -32.61 27.60 37.84
CA ARG A 8 -32.18 29.02 38.01
C ARG A 8 -33.15 29.68 39.01
N PRO A 9 -32.82 30.85 39.62
CA PRO A 9 -33.65 32.03 39.31
C PRO A 9 -32.89 33.39 39.33
N THR A 10 -33.61 34.46 38.96
CA THR A 10 -33.19 35.87 39.01
C THR A 10 -33.93 36.66 40.09
N LEU A 11 -33.32 37.72 40.62
CA LEU A 11 -33.97 38.89 41.23
C LEU A 11 -33.24 40.16 40.73
N ALA A 12 -33.85 41.27 40.32
CA ALA A 12 -35.05 42.02 40.74
C ALA A 12 -34.74 43.12 41.79
N ALA A 13 -35.25 44.33 41.56
CA ALA A 13 -34.70 45.59 42.09
C ALA A 13 -35.58 46.34 43.11
N LYS A 14 -34.95 47.21 43.93
CA LYS A 14 -35.43 48.38 44.73
C LYS A 14 -34.45 48.62 45.90
N ALA A 15 -34.25 49.81 46.48
CA ALA A 15 -34.61 51.19 46.10
C ALA A 15 -33.85 52.23 46.99
N THR A 16 -33.86 53.51 46.58
CA THR A 16 -33.81 54.75 47.40
C THR A 16 -32.80 54.92 48.55
N GLY A 17 -31.99 56.00 48.50
CA GLY A 17 -31.33 56.57 49.68
C GLY A 17 -30.24 57.60 49.38
N VAL A 18 -30.56 58.90 49.38
CA VAL A 18 -29.61 60.01 49.09
C VAL A 18 -29.50 60.97 50.27
N PRO A 19 -28.27 61.36 50.64
CA PRO A 19 -27.94 62.75 50.96
C PRO A 19 -26.73 63.17 50.09
N LEU A 20 -26.85 64.09 49.12
CA LEU A 20 -27.16 65.51 49.27
C LEU A 20 -26.36 66.20 50.39
N LEU A 21 -25.16 66.66 50.04
CA LEU A 21 -24.66 67.95 50.50
C LEU A 21 -24.11 68.73 49.31
N ILE A 22 -24.30 70.04 49.33
CA ILE A 22 -24.11 70.92 48.17
C ILE A 22 -22.72 71.56 48.22
N LEU A 23 -22.00 71.59 47.10
CA LEU A 23 -20.98 72.62 46.87
C LEU A 23 -20.96 73.05 45.40
N LEU A 24 -20.64 74.33 45.20
CA LEU A 24 -20.91 75.16 44.02
C LEU A 24 -20.42 74.56 42.69
N GLY A 25 -21.25 74.68 41.66
CA GLY A 25 -20.82 74.47 40.27
C GLY A 25 -20.07 75.68 39.71
N ALA A 26 -19.07 75.41 38.88
CA ALA A 26 -18.45 76.37 37.97
C ALA A 26 -18.42 75.73 36.57
N ASN A 27 -18.79 76.49 35.53
CA ASN A 27 -18.76 75.99 34.15
C ASN A 27 -17.30 75.91 33.66
N GLY A 28 -16.67 74.76 33.83
CA GLY A 28 -15.45 74.39 33.12
C GLY A 28 -15.81 73.69 31.81
N CYS A 29 -15.21 74.11 30.70
CA CYS A 29 -15.37 73.40 29.43
C CYS A 29 -14.67 72.05 29.52
N GLU A 30 -15.42 70.95 29.40
CA GLU A 30 -14.82 69.64 29.12
C GLU A 30 -14.13 69.72 27.75
N ARG A 31 -12.81 69.49 27.73
CA ARG A 31 -12.08 69.35 26.47
C ARG A 31 -12.25 67.92 25.98
N ASP A 32 -12.77 67.80 24.77
CA ASP A 32 -12.65 66.61 23.95
C ASP A 32 -11.16 66.21 23.86
N LEU A 33 -10.88 64.91 24.08
CA LEU A 33 -9.54 64.33 24.07
C LEU A 33 -9.34 63.35 22.90
N ASP A 34 -10.38 63.03 22.14
CA ASP A 34 -10.37 61.98 21.10
C ASP A 34 -9.61 62.41 19.82
N MET A 35 -9.01 63.61 19.81
CA MET A 35 -8.17 64.14 18.73
C MET A 35 -6.70 64.35 19.11
N LEU A 36 -6.22 63.79 20.22
CA LEU A 36 -4.78 63.74 20.53
C LEU A 36 -4.10 62.59 19.78
N GLN A 37 -3.79 62.82 18.50
CA GLN A 37 -2.80 61.98 17.80
C GLN A 37 -1.43 62.06 18.50
N PRO A 38 -0.61 60.99 18.45
CA PRO A 38 0.78 61.05 18.92
C PRO A 38 1.54 62.21 18.27
N ALA A 39 2.47 62.82 19.02
CA ALA A 39 3.36 63.81 18.45
C ALA A 39 4.23 63.14 17.35
N PRO A 40 4.40 63.76 16.16
CA PRO A 40 5.23 63.19 15.11
C PRO A 40 6.68 63.12 15.56
N PHE A 41 7.41 62.11 15.06
CA PHE A 41 8.82 61.93 15.36
C PHE A 41 9.66 63.11 14.84
N PRO A 42 10.74 63.51 15.54
CA PRO A 42 11.52 64.68 15.18
C PRO A 42 12.23 64.47 13.83
N PRO A 43 12.02 65.35 12.82
CA PRO A 43 12.58 65.17 11.48
C PRO A 43 14.00 65.73 11.38
N GLU A 44 14.86 65.33 12.31
CA GLU A 44 16.21 65.85 12.50
C GLU A 44 17.16 65.34 11.42
N ALA A 45 17.69 66.25 10.60
CA ALA A 45 18.57 65.95 9.48
C ALA A 45 19.99 65.52 9.90
N ALA A 46 20.52 66.13 10.97
CA ALA A 46 21.93 66.03 11.31
C ALA A 46 22.30 64.66 11.92
N VAL A 47 23.35 64.03 11.37
CA VAL A 47 24.01 62.85 11.97
C VAL A 47 25.35 63.28 12.56
N PHE A 48 26.19 63.94 11.76
CA PHE A 48 27.43 64.57 12.20
C PHE A 48 27.73 65.84 11.40
N ILE A 49 27.83 66.99 12.07
CA ILE A 49 28.27 68.29 11.51
C ILE A 49 29.62 68.64 12.16
N ASP A 50 29.68 69.59 13.09
CA ASP A 50 30.82 69.81 14.00
C ASP A 50 30.88 68.82 15.18
N GLY A 51 30.07 67.76 15.12
CA GLY A 51 29.77 66.88 16.24
C GLY A 51 28.49 66.07 16.02
N PHE A 52 28.22 65.15 16.95
CA PHE A 52 27.06 64.24 16.89
C PHE A 52 25.75 65.03 16.96
N GLY A 53 24.81 64.72 16.06
CA GLY A 53 23.49 65.35 16.04
C GLY A 53 22.62 65.04 17.27
N PRO A 54 21.45 65.70 17.43
CA PRO A 54 20.57 65.49 18.58
C PRO A 54 20.19 64.02 18.78
N GLY A 55 20.58 63.45 19.92
CA GLY A 55 20.29 62.05 20.27
C GLY A 55 21.05 60.99 19.45
N VAL A 56 22.04 61.38 18.64
CA VAL A 56 22.88 60.44 17.89
C VAL A 56 23.82 59.70 18.84
N GLN A 57 23.95 58.40 18.65
CA GLN A 57 24.86 57.50 19.36
C GLN A 57 25.65 56.67 18.32
N TYR A 58 26.81 56.16 18.70
CA TYR A 58 27.61 55.27 17.84
C TYR A 58 27.74 53.88 18.48
N SER A 59 27.77 52.83 17.65
CA SER A 59 28.11 51.46 18.04
C SER A 59 29.01 50.84 16.98
N ALA A 60 30.18 50.36 17.39
CA ALA A 60 31.06 49.55 16.53
C ALA A 60 30.45 48.16 16.30
N PHE A 61 30.74 47.56 15.14
CA PHE A 61 30.27 46.20 14.81
C PHE A 61 31.09 45.10 15.50
N GLY A 62 30.49 43.91 15.62
CA GLY A 62 31.18 42.72 16.12
C GLY A 62 32.38 42.33 15.26
N GLY A 63 33.55 42.15 15.88
CA GLY A 63 34.80 41.83 15.18
C GLY A 63 35.46 43.02 14.44
N SER A 64 34.82 44.19 14.41
CA SER A 64 35.47 45.43 13.98
C SER A 64 36.49 45.89 15.03
N LYS A 65 37.42 46.74 14.60
CA LYS A 65 38.29 47.50 15.49
C LYS A 65 37.45 48.54 16.25
N VAL A 66 37.09 48.20 17.49
CA VAL A 66 36.11 48.94 18.31
C VAL A 66 36.51 50.37 18.67
N ASP A 67 37.81 50.70 18.58
CA ASP A 67 38.38 52.03 18.81
C ASP A 67 38.73 52.77 17.50
N ALA A 68 38.32 52.27 16.33
CA ALA A 68 38.65 52.87 15.03
C ALA A 68 38.02 54.26 14.80
N LEU A 69 36.91 54.60 15.47
CA LEU A 69 36.26 55.90 15.35
C LEU A 69 36.94 56.94 16.26
N GLY A 70 37.47 58.00 15.64
CA GLY A 70 37.91 59.23 16.30
C GLY A 70 37.20 60.47 15.75
N ILE A 71 37.39 61.59 16.45
CA ILE A 71 37.02 62.92 15.96
C ILE A 71 38.29 63.65 15.51
N GLU A 72 38.28 64.14 14.28
CA GLU A 72 39.35 64.88 13.63
C GLU A 72 39.14 66.38 13.78
N GLN A 73 40.23 67.16 13.82
CA GLN A 73 40.20 68.63 13.87
C GLN A 73 41.17 69.31 12.88
N ASP A 74 42.20 68.59 12.38
CA ASP A 74 43.17 69.12 11.41
C ASP A 74 42.81 68.77 9.95
N GLN A 75 42.03 67.72 9.72
CA GLN A 75 41.58 67.26 8.39
C GLN A 75 40.05 67.31 8.29
N VAL A 76 39.50 68.53 8.23
CA VAL A 76 38.07 68.85 8.09
C VAL A 76 37.78 69.33 6.65
N TYR A 77 36.53 69.27 6.17
CA TYR A 77 36.07 69.91 4.93
C TYR A 77 35.51 71.31 5.23
N GLU A 78 34.59 71.42 6.18
CA GLU A 78 33.93 72.68 6.57
C GLU A 78 33.60 72.67 8.08
N GLY A 79 33.74 73.80 8.76
CA GLY A 79 33.54 73.88 10.21
C GLY A 79 34.82 73.60 11.01
N THR A 80 34.71 72.74 12.03
CA THR A 80 35.71 72.58 13.11
C THR A 80 36.01 71.13 13.50
N ALA A 81 35.23 70.15 13.03
CA ALA A 81 35.46 68.74 13.30
C ALA A 81 34.98 67.83 12.16
N ALA A 82 35.60 66.66 12.00
CA ALA A 82 35.17 65.60 11.09
C ALA A 82 35.17 64.23 11.81
N LEU A 83 34.40 63.26 11.32
CA LEU A 83 34.55 61.86 11.71
C LEU A 83 35.84 61.30 11.08
N ARG A 84 36.59 60.48 11.81
CA ARG A 84 37.73 59.72 11.31
C ARG A 84 37.58 58.25 11.64
N PHE A 85 37.68 57.38 10.64
CA PHE A 85 37.80 55.93 10.81
C PHE A 85 39.22 55.50 10.48
N SER A 86 39.96 55.03 11.49
CA SER A 86 41.28 54.41 11.31
C SER A 86 41.10 52.95 10.89
N VAL A 87 41.10 52.71 9.58
CA VAL A 87 41.01 51.38 8.98
C VAL A 87 42.25 50.57 9.38
N PRO A 88 42.10 49.42 10.05
CA PRO A 88 43.22 48.57 10.43
C PRO A 88 43.89 47.90 9.22
N ALA A 89 45.09 47.38 9.43
CA ALA A 89 45.65 46.38 8.51
C ALA A 89 44.89 45.05 8.69
N PRO A 90 44.79 44.18 7.66
CA PRO A 90 44.12 42.88 7.77
C PRO A 90 44.67 41.94 8.86
N SER A 91 45.83 42.25 9.43
CA SER A 91 46.51 41.53 10.50
C SER A 91 46.52 42.24 11.87
N ASP A 92 45.76 43.33 12.04
CA ASP A 92 45.65 44.05 13.32
C ASP A 92 44.87 43.20 14.35
N PRO A 93 45.46 42.86 15.51
CA PRO A 93 44.80 42.04 16.52
C PRO A 93 43.63 42.73 17.23
N ALA A 94 43.41 44.04 17.03
CA ALA A 94 42.24 44.76 17.53
C ALA A 94 40.97 44.55 16.68
N GLY A 95 41.11 44.02 15.46
CA GLY A 95 40.02 43.82 14.49
C GLY A 95 40.52 44.05 13.07
N SER A 96 40.06 43.26 12.09
CA SER A 96 40.55 43.29 10.70
C SER A 96 39.88 44.36 9.82
N TYR A 97 38.85 45.04 10.31
CA TYR A 97 38.11 46.09 9.62
C TYR A 97 37.66 47.19 10.60
N ALA A 98 37.40 48.40 10.10
CA ALA A 98 36.76 49.47 10.86
C ALA A 98 35.29 49.58 10.45
N GLY A 99 34.36 49.61 11.41
CA GLY A 99 32.95 49.76 11.06
C GLY A 99 32.00 49.82 12.23
N GLY A 100 30.81 50.37 11.97
CA GLY A 100 29.75 50.55 12.94
C GLY A 100 28.60 51.39 12.39
N VAL A 101 27.64 51.67 13.26
CA VAL A 101 26.47 52.51 12.96
C VAL A 101 26.38 53.72 13.87
N PHE A 102 25.86 54.80 13.30
CA PHE A 102 25.32 55.95 14.01
C PHE A 102 23.81 55.82 14.02
N TYR A 103 23.21 55.81 15.21
CA TYR A 103 21.79 55.58 15.40
C TYR A 103 21.17 56.64 16.33
N SER A 104 19.87 56.88 16.17
CA SER A 104 19.11 57.81 17.00
C SER A 104 18.54 57.08 18.22
N ALA A 105 18.80 57.62 19.43
CA ALA A 105 18.35 57.03 20.69
C ALA A 105 16.83 56.73 20.69
N GLY A 106 16.04 57.70 20.21
CA GLY A 106 14.64 57.51 19.77
C GLY A 106 14.49 57.81 18.27
N PRO A 107 13.47 57.26 17.61
CA PRO A 107 13.30 57.35 16.15
C PRO A 107 13.01 58.75 15.62
N ARG A 108 13.19 58.92 14.30
CA ARG A 108 13.04 60.17 13.53
C ARG A 108 12.10 59.96 12.34
N ASP A 109 11.39 61.02 11.94
CA ASP A 109 10.69 61.06 10.66
C ASP A 109 11.63 61.61 9.58
N LEU A 110 12.24 60.70 8.81
CA LEU A 110 13.15 61.04 7.71
C LEU A 110 12.41 61.08 6.35
N SER A 111 11.09 60.92 6.32
CA SER A 111 10.32 60.72 5.09
C SER A 111 10.28 61.91 4.12
N GLN A 112 10.71 63.09 4.59
CA GLN A 112 10.83 64.31 3.78
C GLN A 112 12.14 64.45 2.98
N PHE A 113 13.15 63.63 3.28
CA PHE A 113 14.48 63.67 2.65
C PHE A 113 14.55 62.72 1.44
N ASP A 114 15.51 62.91 0.53
CA ASP A 114 15.74 61.99 -0.61
C ASP A 114 17.16 61.38 -0.62
N ALA A 115 18.08 61.92 0.17
CA ALA A 115 19.43 61.40 0.35
C ALA A 115 19.88 61.44 1.81
N LEU A 116 20.76 60.50 2.20
CA LEU A 116 21.83 60.85 3.13
C LEU A 116 22.98 61.44 2.31
N THR A 117 23.56 62.55 2.74
CA THR A 117 24.77 63.12 2.11
C THR A 117 25.90 63.24 3.11
N PHE A 118 27.12 63.24 2.58
CA PHE A 118 28.36 63.39 3.34
C PHE A 118 29.48 63.82 2.39
N TRP A 119 30.45 64.57 2.90
CA TRP A 119 31.77 64.65 2.27
C TRP A 119 32.60 63.49 2.77
N ALA A 120 33.37 62.84 1.88
CA ALA A 120 34.33 61.81 2.26
C ALA A 120 35.67 61.95 1.54
N ARG A 121 36.73 61.41 2.16
CA ARG A 121 38.07 61.22 1.61
C ARG A 121 38.82 60.11 2.34
N SER A 122 39.87 59.57 1.73
CA SER A 122 40.82 58.66 2.38
C SER A 122 42.23 59.29 2.45
N SER A 123 43.15 58.70 3.23
CA SER A 123 44.58 59.05 3.25
C SER A 123 45.33 58.47 2.04
N THR A 124 44.75 57.47 1.38
CA THR A 124 45.17 56.90 0.09
C THR A 124 43.99 57.00 -0.90
N ALA A 125 44.13 56.46 -2.11
CA ALA A 125 42.97 55.99 -2.87
C ALA A 125 42.56 54.61 -2.31
N ALA A 126 41.27 54.37 -2.14
CA ALA A 126 40.72 53.13 -1.59
C ALA A 126 39.23 52.98 -1.94
N THR A 127 38.62 51.85 -1.61
CA THR A 127 37.29 51.44 -2.07
C THR A 127 36.40 51.08 -0.87
N LEU A 128 35.74 52.10 -0.30
CA LEU A 128 34.90 51.97 0.89
C LEU A 128 33.88 50.84 0.69
N ASN A 129 34.05 49.74 1.43
CA ASN A 129 33.36 48.48 1.14
C ASN A 129 31.85 48.65 1.23
N THR A 130 31.35 49.24 2.32
CA THR A 130 29.91 49.50 2.54
C THR A 130 29.70 50.84 3.24
N VAL A 131 28.74 51.63 2.73
CA VAL A 131 28.23 52.83 3.40
C VAL A 131 26.71 52.91 3.26
N GLY A 132 25.98 53.20 4.34
CA GLY A 132 24.52 52.98 4.38
C GLY A 132 23.70 53.79 5.38
N ILE A 133 22.42 53.44 5.47
CA ILE A 133 21.38 53.94 6.38
C ILE A 133 20.50 52.79 6.88
N GLY A 134 19.59 53.03 7.82
CA GLY A 134 18.55 52.10 8.27
C GLY A 134 18.98 51.08 9.32
N ASN A 135 20.28 50.77 9.42
CA ASN A 135 20.80 49.85 10.43
C ASN A 135 20.98 50.56 11.79
N ASP A 136 20.32 50.05 12.84
CA ASP A 136 20.43 50.54 14.22
C ASP A 136 21.09 49.54 15.18
N ASN A 137 21.74 48.51 14.63
CA ASN A 137 22.44 47.41 15.33
C ASN A 137 21.58 46.65 16.35
N THR A 138 20.24 46.65 16.19
CA THR A 138 19.32 45.84 17.02
C THR A 138 19.05 44.45 16.45
N GLY A 139 19.32 44.23 15.16
CA GLY A 139 18.87 43.04 14.43
C GLY A 139 17.39 43.05 14.02
N ALA A 140 16.69 44.17 14.24
CA ALA A 140 15.29 44.38 13.83
C ALA A 140 15.12 45.53 12.82
N SER A 141 16.22 45.99 12.23
CA SER A 141 16.25 47.07 11.23
C SER A 141 15.50 46.68 9.95
N LEU A 142 14.53 47.51 9.51
CA LEU A 142 13.65 47.18 8.38
C LEU A 142 14.08 47.80 7.05
N TYR A 143 14.66 49.00 7.09
CA TYR A 143 14.87 49.84 5.90
C TYR A 143 16.34 50.12 5.62
N GLU A 144 17.18 49.10 5.79
CA GLU A 144 18.60 49.17 5.44
C GLU A 144 18.79 49.46 3.95
N ALA A 145 19.65 50.42 3.64
CA ALA A 145 20.06 50.71 2.26
C ALA A 145 21.52 51.17 2.23
N SER A 146 22.29 50.68 1.25
CA SER A 146 23.74 50.88 1.19
C SER A 146 24.25 51.06 -0.23
N MET A 147 25.34 51.83 -0.37
CA MET A 147 26.22 51.77 -1.54
C MET A 147 27.41 50.88 -1.20
N GLU A 148 27.66 49.88 -2.05
CA GLU A 148 28.82 49.01 -1.93
C GLU A 148 29.97 49.50 -2.82
N ASN A 149 31.21 49.26 -2.40
CA ASN A 149 32.44 49.53 -3.15
C ASN A 149 32.59 50.99 -3.61
N LEU A 150 32.33 51.96 -2.73
CA LEU A 150 32.37 53.39 -3.06
C LEU A 150 33.83 53.88 -3.21
N PRO A 151 34.27 54.31 -4.41
CA PRO A 151 35.66 54.71 -4.62
C PRO A 151 35.98 56.06 -3.95
N LEU A 152 36.88 56.05 -2.98
CA LEU A 152 37.39 57.21 -2.28
C LEU A 152 38.74 57.69 -2.85
N SER A 153 38.99 58.98 -2.69
CA SER A 153 40.25 59.62 -3.10
C SER A 153 40.86 60.42 -1.95
N THR A 154 42.09 60.89 -2.15
CA THR A 154 42.76 61.81 -1.21
C THR A 154 42.18 63.24 -1.21
N ARG A 155 41.12 63.50 -1.99
CA ARG A 155 40.38 64.77 -2.04
C ARG A 155 38.97 64.58 -1.49
N TRP A 156 38.54 65.54 -0.67
CA TRP A 156 37.14 65.69 -0.26
C TRP A 156 36.20 65.70 -1.46
N THR A 157 35.23 64.78 -1.46
CA THR A 157 34.18 64.64 -2.47
C THR A 157 32.84 64.54 -1.76
N LYS A 158 31.82 65.30 -2.18
CA LYS A 158 30.46 65.13 -1.66
C LYS A 158 29.81 63.94 -2.36
N PHE A 159 29.28 63.04 -1.56
CA PHE A 159 28.47 61.92 -2.00
C PHE A 159 27.02 62.12 -1.55
N ALA A 160 26.11 61.50 -2.29
CA ALA A 160 24.73 61.29 -1.90
C ALA A 160 24.46 59.79 -1.97
N LEU A 161 23.77 59.27 -0.96
CA LEU A 161 23.22 57.93 -0.90
C LEU A 161 21.70 58.07 -1.08
N PRO A 162 21.14 57.66 -2.24
CA PRO A 162 19.70 57.71 -2.49
C PRO A 162 18.91 56.86 -1.49
N ILE A 163 17.89 57.47 -0.86
CA ILE A 163 16.93 56.73 -0.05
C ILE A 163 15.97 56.01 -1.00
N PRO A 164 15.84 54.66 -0.98
CA PRO A 164 15.09 53.93 -2.00
C PRO A 164 13.61 54.35 -2.12
N LEU A 165 12.91 54.53 -1.01
CA LEU A 165 11.55 55.06 -0.97
C LEU A 165 11.32 55.85 0.34
N PRO A 166 11.57 57.17 0.36
CA PRO A 166 11.56 57.97 1.58
C PRO A 166 10.32 57.84 2.46
N GLY A 167 9.14 57.70 1.85
CA GLY A 167 7.86 57.54 2.56
C GLY A 167 7.75 56.30 3.47
N LYS A 168 8.77 55.43 3.51
CA LYS A 168 8.91 54.32 4.49
C LYS A 168 9.57 54.77 5.81
N LEU A 169 10.44 55.78 5.79
CA LEU A 169 11.31 56.17 6.91
C LEU A 169 10.62 57.11 7.92
N THR A 170 9.42 56.76 8.38
CA THR A 170 8.64 57.60 9.32
C THR A 170 9.02 57.39 10.79
N GLU A 171 9.67 56.28 11.13
CA GLU A 171 10.11 55.92 12.49
C GLU A 171 11.54 55.34 12.47
N GLU A 172 12.46 56.00 11.76
CA GLU A 172 13.79 55.45 11.49
C GLU A 172 14.78 55.76 12.63
N ARG A 173 15.65 54.80 12.94
CA ARG A 173 16.70 54.89 13.96
C ARG A 173 18.12 54.77 13.39
N GLY A 174 18.33 54.00 12.33
CA GLY A 174 19.63 53.83 11.69
C GLY A 174 19.97 55.00 10.77
N LEU A 175 20.91 55.85 11.18
CA LEU A 175 21.17 57.14 10.51
C LEU A 175 22.34 57.10 9.53
N PHE A 176 23.40 56.35 9.85
CA PHE A 176 24.58 56.21 9.02
C PHE A 176 25.33 54.93 9.37
N LEU A 177 25.71 54.14 8.38
CA LEU A 177 26.49 52.91 8.50
C LEU A 177 27.79 53.07 7.72
N VAL A 178 28.90 52.59 8.28
CA VAL A 178 30.20 52.47 7.61
C VAL A 178 30.80 51.10 7.93
N ALA A 179 31.34 50.41 6.93
CA ALA A 179 32.22 49.25 7.13
C ALA A 179 33.32 49.22 6.06
N GLU A 180 34.57 49.02 6.50
CA GLU A 180 35.76 49.02 5.66
C GLU A 180 36.88 48.13 6.21
N GLY A 181 37.33 47.14 5.42
CA GLY A 181 38.53 46.33 5.66
C GLY A 181 39.59 46.59 4.60
N SER A 182 40.77 47.05 5.03
CA SER A 182 41.82 47.57 4.14
C SER A 182 42.24 46.60 3.03
N GLU A 183 42.25 47.10 1.78
CA GLU A 183 42.78 46.36 0.63
C GLU A 183 44.33 46.32 0.64
N TYR A 184 44.97 46.98 1.61
CA TYR A 184 46.41 47.14 1.73
C TYR A 184 46.99 46.37 2.93
N PRO A 185 48.25 45.87 2.85
CA PRO A 185 48.96 45.27 3.99
C PRO A 185 49.23 46.22 5.18
N VAL A 186 48.84 47.49 5.07
CA VAL A 186 48.89 48.51 6.11
C VAL A 186 47.51 49.15 6.25
N GLY A 187 47.19 49.61 7.45
CA GLY A 187 45.97 50.39 7.69
C GLY A 187 46.05 51.80 7.08
N TYR A 188 44.91 52.45 6.95
CA TYR A 188 44.77 53.81 6.42
C TYR A 188 43.63 54.56 7.13
N ASP A 189 43.42 55.84 6.80
CA ASP A 189 42.38 56.66 7.44
C ASP A 189 41.32 57.09 6.42
N ILE A 190 40.04 56.95 6.78
CA ILE A 190 38.91 57.59 6.09
C ILE A 190 38.38 58.72 6.95
N TRP A 191 38.01 59.84 6.33
CA TRP A 191 37.30 60.92 7.00
C TRP A 191 35.94 61.17 6.36
N PHE A 192 34.94 61.47 7.18
CA PHE A 192 33.60 61.91 6.77
C PHE A 192 33.24 63.23 7.45
N ASP A 193 32.59 64.13 6.72
CA ASP A 193 32.22 65.46 7.21
C ASP A 193 30.85 65.88 6.64
N ASN A 194 30.09 66.70 7.39
CA ASN A 194 28.71 67.10 7.10
C ASN A 194 27.81 65.91 6.71
N VAL A 195 27.77 64.88 7.56
CA VAL A 195 26.91 63.71 7.44
C VAL A 195 25.48 64.10 7.87
N GLN A 196 24.58 64.26 6.91
CA GLN A 196 23.21 64.69 7.15
C GLN A 196 22.23 64.22 6.07
N PHE A 197 20.96 64.09 6.44
CA PHE A 197 19.87 63.87 5.50
C PHE A 197 19.52 65.18 4.76
N GLU A 198 19.42 65.12 3.44
CA GLU A 198 19.05 66.26 2.59
C GLU A 198 17.90 65.90 1.65
N ARG A 199 17.24 66.93 1.14
CA ARG A 199 16.30 66.83 0.02
C ARG A 199 16.89 67.58 -1.17
N LEU A 200 17.63 66.85 -1.99
CA LEU A 200 18.36 67.36 -3.15
C LEU A 200 17.44 67.67 -4.33
N GLY A 201 16.35 66.91 -4.50
CA GLY A 201 15.42 67.04 -5.62
C GLY A 201 16.00 66.67 -7.00
N THR A 202 17.24 66.20 -7.07
CA THR A 202 17.94 65.78 -8.30
C THR A 202 18.17 64.27 -8.39
N ILE A 203 17.66 63.51 -7.41
CA ILE A 203 17.60 62.04 -7.42
C ILE A 203 16.33 61.63 -8.14
N ILE A 204 16.47 61.03 -9.33
CA ILE A 204 15.36 60.74 -10.25
C ILE A 204 15.52 59.37 -10.91
N ASN A 205 14.52 58.98 -11.72
CA ASN A 205 14.53 57.77 -12.53
C ASN A 205 14.88 56.48 -11.74
N PRO A 206 14.14 56.14 -10.66
CA PRO A 206 14.38 54.91 -9.90
C PRO A 206 14.20 53.68 -10.81
N ARG A 207 15.19 52.80 -10.82
CA ARG A 207 15.19 51.52 -11.54
C ARG A 207 15.39 50.38 -10.53
N PRO A 208 14.30 49.93 -9.88
CA PRO A 208 14.33 48.79 -8.95
C PRO A 208 14.57 47.46 -9.69
N GLU A 209 15.23 46.52 -9.02
CA GLU A 209 15.61 45.21 -9.57
C GLU A 209 15.56 44.13 -8.48
N ILE A 210 15.14 42.93 -8.87
CA ILE A 210 15.28 41.67 -8.12
C ILE A 210 15.91 40.59 -9.02
N VAL A 211 16.54 39.57 -8.44
CA VAL A 211 17.17 38.50 -9.24
C VAL A 211 16.14 37.64 -9.94
N THR A 212 16.16 37.63 -11.28
CA THR A 212 15.39 36.67 -12.08
C THR A 212 15.86 35.24 -11.84
N ARG A 213 15.00 34.36 -11.35
CA ARG A 213 15.31 32.94 -11.19
C ARG A 213 14.07 32.04 -11.20
N SER A 214 14.25 30.79 -11.61
CA SER A 214 13.30 29.70 -11.32
C SER A 214 13.80 28.94 -10.09
N VAL A 215 12.89 28.50 -9.24
CA VAL A 215 13.16 27.70 -8.04
C VAL A 215 12.05 26.67 -7.82
N SER A 216 12.41 25.52 -7.26
CA SER A 216 11.48 24.47 -6.84
C SER A 216 11.46 24.36 -5.32
N GLY A 217 10.37 23.87 -4.75
CA GLY A 217 10.23 23.62 -3.31
C GLY A 217 8.91 22.95 -2.96
N GLU A 218 8.69 22.67 -1.68
CA GLU A 218 7.58 21.82 -1.21
C GLU A 218 6.60 22.59 -0.33
N VAL A 219 5.33 22.20 -0.33
CA VAL A 219 4.28 22.81 0.52
C VAL A 219 4.72 22.81 2.00
N GLY A 220 4.59 23.96 2.66
CA GLY A 220 5.08 24.20 4.02
C GLY A 220 6.53 24.72 4.08
N GLY A 221 7.27 24.71 2.98
CA GLY A 221 8.60 25.29 2.86
C GLY A 221 8.60 26.83 2.75
N THR A 222 9.78 27.43 2.89
CA THR A 222 10.01 28.86 2.75
C THR A 222 11.21 29.18 1.87
N LEU A 223 11.08 30.22 1.05
CA LEU A 223 12.15 30.81 0.24
C LEU A 223 12.22 32.33 0.50
N SER A 224 13.23 33.02 -0.03
CA SER A 224 13.31 34.49 0.04
C SER A 224 13.59 35.09 -1.34
N VAL A 225 13.04 36.27 -1.61
CA VAL A 225 13.46 37.12 -2.74
C VAL A 225 14.83 37.71 -2.41
N SER A 226 15.76 37.71 -3.37
CA SER A 226 17.16 38.09 -3.15
C SER A 226 17.68 39.10 -4.17
N GLY A 227 18.77 39.80 -3.78
CA GLY A 227 19.48 40.76 -4.62
C GLY A 227 18.75 42.09 -4.87
N THR A 228 17.74 42.40 -4.05
CA THR A 228 16.95 43.64 -4.07
C THR A 228 17.84 44.88 -4.09
N ARG A 229 17.72 45.67 -5.16
CA ARG A 229 18.51 46.89 -5.39
C ARG A 229 17.72 47.93 -6.16
N VAL A 230 18.19 49.17 -6.14
CA VAL A 230 17.62 50.27 -6.93
C VAL A 230 18.73 51.12 -7.52
N THR A 231 18.69 51.35 -8.83
CA THR A 231 19.58 52.32 -9.49
C THR A 231 18.86 53.63 -9.75
N PHE A 232 19.44 54.74 -9.29
CA PHE A 232 18.93 56.10 -9.50
C PHE A 232 19.83 56.85 -10.48
N ASP A 233 19.27 57.84 -11.18
CA ASP A 233 20.07 58.95 -11.73
C ASP A 233 20.23 60.01 -10.64
N VAL A 234 21.49 60.31 -10.29
CA VAL A 234 21.88 61.29 -9.28
C VAL A 234 22.80 62.33 -9.93
N ASN A 235 22.22 63.48 -10.29
CA ASN A 235 22.92 64.58 -10.98
C ASN A 235 23.55 64.19 -12.33
N GLY A 236 22.92 63.31 -13.11
CA GLY A 236 23.41 62.85 -14.42
C GLY A 236 24.39 61.67 -14.33
N ARG A 237 24.26 60.84 -13.29
CA ARG A 237 25.09 59.65 -13.05
C ARG A 237 24.27 58.55 -12.39
N ASP A 238 24.45 57.33 -12.88
CA ASP A 238 23.87 56.16 -12.26
C ASP A 238 24.54 55.84 -10.92
N GLN A 239 23.74 55.70 -9.87
CA GLN A 239 24.14 55.18 -8.56
C GLN A 239 23.19 54.07 -8.13
N THR A 240 23.73 52.88 -7.86
CA THR A 240 22.97 51.73 -7.36
C THR A 240 23.09 51.65 -5.84
N VAL A 241 21.96 51.51 -5.16
CA VAL A 241 21.90 51.12 -3.74
C VAL A 241 21.38 49.68 -3.62
N VAL A 242 22.02 48.87 -2.79
CA VAL A 242 21.42 47.67 -2.23
C VAL A 242 20.33 48.15 -1.27
N ALA A 243 19.16 47.50 -1.29
CA ALA A 243 17.99 47.96 -0.53
C ALA A 243 17.28 46.77 0.12
N ALA A 244 16.96 46.90 1.40
CA ALA A 244 16.20 45.90 2.15
C ALA A 244 14.84 45.62 1.46
N PRO A 245 14.38 44.35 1.44
CA PRO A 245 13.11 43.97 0.81
C PRO A 245 11.90 44.82 1.24
N ALA A 246 11.85 45.30 2.48
CA ALA A 246 10.74 46.09 3.01
C ALA A 246 10.54 47.45 2.32
N TYR A 247 11.49 47.97 1.54
CA TYR A 247 11.27 49.13 0.66
C TYR A 247 10.29 48.81 -0.48
N PHE A 248 10.25 47.57 -0.93
CA PHE A 248 9.46 47.11 -2.05
C PHE A 248 8.03 46.72 -1.61
N THR A 249 7.18 46.47 -2.60
CA THR A 249 5.90 45.79 -2.47
C THR A 249 5.97 44.54 -3.35
N PHE A 250 5.88 43.37 -2.75
CA PHE A 250 5.90 42.09 -3.48
C PHE A 250 4.48 41.66 -3.86
N SER A 251 4.35 40.93 -4.98
CA SER A 251 3.10 40.36 -5.46
C SER A 251 3.33 38.97 -6.04
N SER A 252 2.43 38.02 -5.75
CA SER A 252 2.41 36.68 -6.33
C SER A 252 1.31 36.59 -7.38
N SER A 253 1.61 35.95 -8.52
CA SER A 253 0.58 35.62 -9.52
C SER A 253 -0.43 34.57 -9.03
N ASN A 254 -0.09 33.78 -8.01
CA ASN A 254 -0.99 32.83 -7.37
C ASN A 254 -0.64 32.60 -5.89
N SER A 255 -1.31 33.31 -4.99
CA SER A 255 -1.11 33.20 -3.53
C SER A 255 -1.56 31.87 -2.92
N GLY A 256 -2.34 31.06 -3.66
CA GLY A 256 -2.68 29.68 -3.26
C GLY A 256 -1.58 28.66 -3.55
N VAL A 257 -0.59 29.04 -4.38
CA VAL A 257 0.62 28.23 -4.64
C VAL A 257 1.80 28.75 -3.83
N ALA A 258 2.10 30.05 -3.93
CA ALA A 258 3.13 30.70 -3.13
C ALA A 258 2.68 32.10 -2.72
N SER A 259 2.71 32.41 -1.43
CA SER A 259 2.40 33.75 -0.90
C SER A 259 3.69 34.45 -0.47
N VAL A 260 3.73 35.78 -0.52
CA VAL A 260 4.94 36.57 -0.23
C VAL A 260 4.65 37.66 0.79
N ALA A 261 5.53 37.79 1.78
CA ALA A 261 5.45 38.77 2.85
C ALA A 261 6.27 40.05 2.55
N PRO A 262 6.06 41.16 3.28
CA PRO A 262 6.72 42.44 3.00
C PRO A 262 8.25 42.44 3.16
N ASP A 263 8.79 41.47 3.89
CA ASP A 263 10.23 41.19 4.07
C ASP A 263 10.83 40.41 2.90
N GLY A 264 10.05 40.06 1.88
CA GLY A 264 10.48 39.22 0.76
C GLY A 264 10.48 37.72 1.06
N THR A 265 10.01 37.28 2.24
CA THR A 265 9.85 35.86 2.55
C THR A 265 8.66 35.28 1.77
N VAL A 266 8.91 34.20 1.03
CA VAL A 266 7.94 33.46 0.23
C VAL A 266 7.58 32.17 0.94
N GLN A 267 6.30 32.01 1.29
CA GLN A 267 5.72 30.80 1.89
C GLN A 267 5.14 29.91 0.78
N LEU A 268 5.45 28.61 0.80
CA LEU A 268 4.97 27.64 -0.19
C LEU A 268 3.67 27.00 0.31
N VAL A 269 2.56 27.24 -0.39
CA VAL A 269 1.18 27.04 0.12
C VAL A 269 0.46 25.86 -0.53
N GLY A 270 0.69 25.59 -1.81
CA GLY A 270 -0.05 24.56 -2.56
C GLY A 270 0.59 24.21 -3.90
N ARG A 271 0.21 23.06 -4.47
CA ARG A 271 0.81 22.51 -5.71
C ARG A 271 0.62 23.43 -6.91
N GLY A 272 1.68 23.64 -7.69
CA GLY A 272 1.63 24.37 -8.98
C GLY A 272 2.75 25.39 -9.13
N THR A 273 2.59 26.33 -10.07
CA THR A 273 3.56 27.40 -10.33
C THR A 273 3.00 28.77 -9.98
N ALA A 274 3.83 29.62 -9.37
CA ALA A 274 3.57 31.03 -9.11
C ALA A 274 4.78 31.89 -9.48
N THR A 275 4.55 33.16 -9.78
CA THR A 275 5.60 34.13 -10.13
C THR A 275 5.54 35.29 -9.14
N ILE A 276 6.64 35.51 -8.43
CA ILE A 276 6.81 36.61 -7.49
C ILE A 276 7.46 37.79 -8.21
N THR A 277 6.79 38.94 -8.16
CA THR A 277 7.23 40.22 -8.73
C THR A 277 7.33 41.28 -7.64
N ALA A 278 8.00 42.40 -7.91
CA ALA A 278 8.18 43.49 -6.96
C ALA A 278 7.93 44.87 -7.58
N SER A 279 7.58 45.87 -6.77
CA SER A 279 7.62 47.29 -7.14
C SER A 279 8.19 48.16 -6.03
N LEU A 280 8.84 49.27 -6.41
CA LEU A 280 9.27 50.33 -5.52
C LEU A 280 8.25 51.47 -5.60
N GLY A 281 7.25 51.42 -4.72
CA GLY A 281 6.06 52.26 -4.87
C GLY A 281 5.37 52.00 -6.22
N PRO A 282 5.18 53.01 -7.09
CA PRO A 282 4.52 52.84 -8.40
C PRO A 282 5.42 52.22 -9.48
N THR A 283 6.74 52.12 -9.26
CA THR A 283 7.68 51.63 -10.29
C THR A 283 7.91 50.13 -10.15
N ALA A 284 7.50 49.34 -11.14
CA ALA A 284 7.78 47.91 -11.18
C ALA A 284 9.29 47.63 -11.23
N ALA A 285 9.75 46.61 -10.52
CA ALA A 285 11.12 46.12 -10.57
C ALA A 285 11.37 45.29 -11.84
N SER A 286 12.60 45.31 -12.34
CA SER A 286 13.05 44.32 -13.32
C SER A 286 13.37 43.00 -12.62
N GLY A 287 12.92 41.89 -13.22
CA GLY A 287 13.14 40.53 -12.74
C GLY A 287 11.98 39.94 -11.95
N GLU A 288 11.98 38.62 -11.85
CA GLU A 288 10.89 37.82 -11.26
C GLU A 288 11.40 36.48 -10.69
N VAL A 289 10.78 36.01 -9.61
CA VAL A 289 11.08 34.68 -9.05
C VAL A 289 9.94 33.73 -9.39
N THR A 290 10.17 32.82 -10.33
CA THR A 290 9.22 31.74 -10.63
C THR A 290 9.42 30.60 -9.65
N VAL A 291 8.35 30.18 -8.98
CA VAL A 291 8.33 29.22 -7.89
C VAL A 291 7.45 28.05 -8.29
N ASN A 292 8.02 26.86 -8.35
CA ASN A 292 7.31 25.61 -8.63
C ASN A 292 7.18 24.81 -7.33
N VAL A 293 5.95 24.48 -6.95
CA VAL A 293 5.63 23.88 -5.65
C VAL A 293 5.11 22.47 -5.85
N SER A 294 5.83 21.50 -5.29
CA SER A 294 5.44 20.09 -5.19
C SER A 294 4.78 19.79 -3.83
N VAL A 295 4.03 18.69 -3.77
CA VAL A 295 3.50 18.12 -2.53
C VAL A 295 4.34 16.89 -2.16
N PRO A 296 4.91 16.85 -0.94
CA PRO A 296 5.62 15.66 -0.46
C PRO A 296 4.64 14.57 -0.01
N PRO A 297 5.04 13.29 -0.01
CA PRO A 297 4.29 12.21 0.63
C PRO A 297 4.05 12.51 2.12
N ASN A 298 2.85 12.20 2.61
CA ASN A 298 2.44 12.35 4.01
C ASN A 298 2.23 11.00 4.73
N ALA A 299 2.38 9.90 4.00
CA ALA A 299 2.31 8.51 4.44
C ALA A 299 3.38 7.71 3.67
N PRO A 300 3.90 6.59 4.23
CA PRO A 300 4.82 5.70 3.53
C PRO A 300 4.12 5.00 2.33
N PRO A 301 4.87 4.33 1.44
CA PRO A 301 4.27 3.44 0.47
C PRO A 301 3.63 2.20 1.14
N PRO A 302 2.93 1.34 0.37
CA PRO A 302 2.59 0.00 0.82
C PRO A 302 3.83 -0.78 1.27
N THR A 303 3.68 -1.67 2.25
CA THR A 303 4.75 -2.60 2.63
C THR A 303 4.79 -3.76 1.61
N PRO A 304 5.94 -4.11 1.02
CA PRO A 304 6.07 -5.27 0.16
C PRO A 304 5.73 -6.59 0.87
N GLU A 305 5.07 -7.51 0.16
CA GLU A 305 4.63 -8.81 0.70
C GLU A 305 5.37 -10.02 0.08
N VAL A 306 6.37 -9.79 -0.79
CA VAL A 306 7.15 -10.85 -1.45
C VAL A 306 8.03 -11.59 -0.42
N PRO A 307 8.16 -12.94 -0.47
CA PRO A 307 9.06 -13.69 0.41
C PRO A 307 10.51 -13.21 0.34
N ALA A 308 11.20 -13.15 1.49
CA ALA A 308 12.53 -12.55 1.58
C ALA A 308 13.63 -13.39 0.88
N GLU A 309 13.39 -14.69 0.69
CA GLU A 309 14.19 -15.61 -0.12
C GLU A 309 14.09 -15.36 -1.64
N ASP A 310 13.08 -14.62 -2.08
CA ASP A 310 12.79 -14.33 -3.49
C ASP A 310 13.18 -12.90 -3.92
N VAL A 311 13.85 -12.16 -3.03
CA VAL A 311 14.14 -10.71 -3.16
C VAL A 311 15.64 -10.41 -3.08
N ILE A 312 16.10 -9.50 -3.95
CA ILE A 312 17.39 -8.82 -3.84
C ILE A 312 17.12 -7.32 -3.65
N SER A 313 17.16 -6.84 -2.41
CA SER A 313 16.86 -5.44 -2.07
C SER A 313 18.07 -4.53 -2.27
N LEU A 314 17.87 -3.39 -2.93
CA LEU A 314 18.83 -2.27 -2.96
C LEU A 314 18.52 -1.25 -1.86
N PHE A 315 17.24 -1.04 -1.55
CA PHE A 315 16.76 -0.15 -0.48
C PHE A 315 15.34 -0.51 -0.04
N SER A 316 15.16 -0.97 1.20
CA SER A 316 13.85 -1.17 1.84
C SER A 316 13.96 -1.25 3.37
N ASP A 317 12.96 -0.73 4.10
CA ASP A 317 12.81 -1.01 5.55
C ASP A 317 12.36 -2.46 5.84
N THR A 318 11.93 -3.22 4.83
CA THR A 318 11.31 -4.55 4.95
C THR A 318 12.33 -5.69 4.80
N TYR A 319 13.33 -5.50 3.93
CA TYR A 319 14.28 -6.53 3.52
C TYR A 319 15.72 -6.22 3.97
N ALA A 320 16.63 -7.18 3.78
CA ALA A 320 18.05 -6.95 4.00
C ALA A 320 18.70 -6.44 2.70
N ASP A 321 19.09 -5.16 2.68
CA ASP A 321 19.72 -4.53 1.52
C ASP A 321 21.11 -5.10 1.20
N VAL A 322 21.40 -5.28 -0.09
CA VAL A 322 22.75 -5.53 -0.61
C VAL A 322 23.56 -4.23 -0.67
N HIS A 323 24.86 -4.32 -1.01
CA HIS A 323 25.69 -3.13 -1.06
C HIS A 323 25.42 -2.27 -2.30
N VAL A 324 25.02 -1.02 -2.06
CA VAL A 324 25.03 0.07 -3.05
C VAL A 324 26.19 1.01 -2.72
N ASP A 325 27.03 1.33 -3.73
CA ASP A 325 28.19 2.21 -3.59
C ASP A 325 27.75 3.66 -3.36
N THR A 326 26.76 4.13 -4.14
CA THR A 326 26.13 5.44 -3.97
C THR A 326 24.73 5.51 -4.60
N TRP A 327 23.90 6.41 -4.07
CA TRP A 327 22.58 6.80 -4.60
C TRP A 327 22.62 8.11 -5.41
N SER A 328 23.81 8.71 -5.52
CA SER A 328 24.10 9.90 -6.35
C SER A 328 25.56 9.81 -6.80
N ALA A 329 25.77 9.65 -8.09
CA ALA A 329 27.08 9.44 -8.69
C ALA A 329 27.74 10.77 -9.10
N GLU A 330 29.08 10.86 -9.13
CA GLU A 330 29.81 12.11 -9.42
C GLU A 330 29.49 12.76 -10.78
N TRP A 331 28.86 12.00 -11.69
CA TRP A 331 28.47 12.40 -13.03
C TRP A 331 26.98 12.80 -13.17
N ASP A 332 26.22 12.79 -12.07
CA ASP A 332 24.78 13.05 -12.06
C ASP A 332 24.37 14.52 -12.14
N LEU A 333 23.07 14.76 -12.24
CA LEU A 333 22.44 16.08 -12.16
C LEU A 333 21.17 15.99 -11.30
N ALA A 334 21.35 15.72 -10.00
CA ALA A 334 20.33 15.80 -8.96
C ALA A 334 20.95 16.12 -7.60
N ASP A 335 20.14 16.53 -6.62
CA ASP A 335 20.49 16.40 -5.20
C ASP A 335 19.72 15.20 -4.62
N VAL A 336 20.38 14.32 -3.85
CA VAL A 336 19.72 13.24 -3.10
C VAL A 336 19.77 13.52 -1.59
N ALA A 337 18.71 13.15 -0.87
CA ALA A 337 18.67 13.16 0.59
C ALA A 337 17.83 11.99 1.13
N ASP A 338 18.35 11.32 2.16
CA ASP A 338 17.56 10.39 2.97
C ASP A 338 16.52 11.19 3.79
N VAL A 339 15.27 10.76 3.74
CA VAL A 339 14.15 11.36 4.47
C VAL A 339 13.41 10.33 5.34
N GLN A 340 12.50 10.81 6.18
CA GLN A 340 11.66 9.99 7.04
C GLN A 340 10.19 10.35 6.83
N ILE A 341 9.40 9.40 6.35
CA ILE A 341 7.99 9.60 5.98
C ILE A 341 7.15 8.78 6.98
N ALA A 342 6.56 9.47 7.95
CA ALA A 342 5.88 8.90 9.12
C ALA A 342 6.70 7.90 9.98
N GLY A 343 8.00 7.70 9.69
CA GLY A 343 8.89 6.78 10.39
C GLY A 343 9.52 5.68 9.52
N ASN A 344 9.16 5.62 8.23
CA ASN A 344 9.83 4.81 7.22
C ASN A 344 10.83 5.67 6.42
N ALA A 345 11.89 5.05 5.88
CA ALA A 345 12.96 5.71 5.14
C ALA A 345 12.64 5.80 3.64
N ALA A 346 12.97 6.93 3.02
CA ALA A 346 12.90 7.08 1.56
C ALA A 346 14.04 7.91 1.00
N LYS A 347 14.40 7.69 -0.27
CA LYS A 347 15.31 8.54 -1.04
C LYS A 347 14.51 9.68 -1.68
N ARG A 348 14.74 10.92 -1.26
CA ARG A 348 14.19 12.10 -1.96
C ARG A 348 15.24 12.65 -2.92
N TYR A 349 14.87 12.75 -4.19
CA TYR A 349 15.64 13.47 -5.20
C TYR A 349 15.01 14.85 -5.44
N THR A 350 15.85 15.89 -5.50
CA THR A 350 15.47 17.26 -5.92
C THR A 350 16.36 17.77 -7.03
N ASN A 351 15.89 18.75 -7.80
CA ASN A 351 16.54 19.25 -9.01
C ASN A 351 16.86 18.16 -10.06
N LEU A 352 16.12 17.05 -10.03
CA LEU A 352 16.38 15.85 -10.84
C LEU A 352 16.30 16.16 -12.34
N VAL A 353 17.45 16.05 -13.02
CA VAL A 353 17.54 15.88 -14.48
C VAL A 353 17.82 14.42 -14.80
N TYR A 354 18.81 13.83 -14.13
CA TYR A 354 19.04 12.39 -14.02
C TYR A 354 19.90 12.09 -12.78
N ALA A 355 19.74 10.92 -12.16
CA ALA A 355 20.53 10.47 -11.01
C ALA A 355 21.10 9.06 -11.24
N GLY A 356 22.35 8.86 -10.86
CA GLY A 356 23.05 7.58 -10.93
C GLY A 356 23.07 6.86 -9.59
N ILE A 357 22.60 5.61 -9.57
CA ILE A 357 22.65 4.69 -8.44
C ILE A 357 23.60 3.57 -8.83
N GLU A 358 24.71 3.44 -8.12
CA GLU A 358 25.85 2.61 -8.52
C GLU A 358 26.10 1.50 -7.49
N PHE A 359 26.28 0.28 -7.98
CA PHE A 359 26.61 -0.94 -7.22
C PHE A 359 27.69 -1.71 -8.01
N THR A 360 28.72 -0.94 -8.40
CA THR A 360 29.84 -1.36 -9.27
C THR A 360 30.91 -2.13 -8.52
N SER A 361 31.07 -1.93 -7.20
CA SER A 361 32.01 -2.71 -6.39
C SER A 361 31.49 -4.12 -6.06
N GLN A 362 30.17 -4.31 -6.09
CA GLN A 362 29.47 -5.58 -5.88
C GLN A 362 28.26 -5.69 -6.83
N PRO A 363 28.48 -6.00 -8.13
CA PRO A 363 27.40 -6.16 -9.10
C PRO A 363 26.38 -7.21 -8.68
N VAL A 364 25.12 -6.96 -9.03
CA VAL A 364 23.96 -7.79 -8.69
C VAL A 364 23.72 -8.83 -9.79
N ASP A 365 23.70 -10.10 -9.40
CA ASP A 365 23.18 -11.19 -10.22
C ASP A 365 21.66 -11.32 -10.05
N ALA A 366 20.92 -10.67 -10.95
CA ALA A 366 19.47 -10.78 -11.06
C ALA A 366 19.03 -11.83 -12.11
N SER A 367 19.90 -12.77 -12.49
CA SER A 367 19.60 -13.77 -13.53
C SER A 367 18.42 -14.68 -13.20
N ALA A 368 18.19 -14.94 -11.91
CA ALA A 368 17.05 -15.73 -11.40
C ALA A 368 15.79 -14.89 -11.11
N MET A 369 15.84 -13.57 -11.26
CA MET A 369 14.73 -12.65 -10.95
C MET A 369 13.80 -12.48 -12.16
N THR A 370 12.53 -12.16 -11.93
CA THR A 370 11.52 -11.92 -12.97
C THR A 370 11.22 -10.44 -13.18
N ALA A 371 11.28 -9.63 -12.11
CA ALA A 371 10.88 -8.23 -12.12
C ALA A 371 11.74 -7.34 -11.20
N LEU A 372 11.58 -6.02 -11.39
CA LEU A 372 12.10 -4.94 -10.56
C LEU A 372 10.90 -4.22 -9.92
N HIS A 373 10.89 -4.11 -8.60
CA HIS A 373 9.96 -3.29 -7.82
C HIS A 373 10.59 -1.92 -7.52
N VAL A 374 9.82 -0.85 -7.68
CA VAL A 374 10.15 0.50 -7.20
C VAL A 374 8.88 1.20 -6.72
N ASP A 375 8.84 1.68 -5.49
CA ASP A 375 7.77 2.60 -5.06
C ASP A 375 8.16 4.05 -5.41
N LEU A 376 7.34 4.71 -6.24
CA LEU A 376 7.58 6.06 -6.76
C LEU A 376 6.49 7.04 -6.32
N TRP A 377 6.88 8.11 -5.61
CA TRP A 377 6.06 9.32 -5.49
C TRP A 377 6.55 10.39 -6.45
N THR A 378 5.70 10.83 -7.37
CA THR A 378 6.00 11.91 -8.33
C THR A 378 4.96 13.03 -8.32
N ASN A 379 5.42 14.24 -8.65
CA ASN A 379 4.56 15.41 -8.87
C ASN A 379 4.29 15.70 -10.36
N ASP A 380 4.86 14.91 -11.28
CA ASP A 380 4.58 14.91 -12.73
C ASP A 380 4.69 13.47 -13.28
N ALA A 381 3.64 13.00 -13.94
CA ALA A 381 3.51 11.64 -14.49
C ALA A 381 3.81 11.58 -16.00
N SER A 382 4.16 12.71 -16.63
CA SER A 382 4.42 12.80 -18.08
C SER A 382 5.57 11.89 -18.54
N ALA A 383 6.58 11.70 -17.70
CA ALA A 383 7.62 10.68 -17.85
C ALA A 383 8.38 10.46 -16.53
N PHE A 384 8.59 9.20 -16.17
CA PHE A 384 9.68 8.74 -15.32
C PHE A 384 10.46 7.66 -16.12
N ARG A 385 11.76 7.54 -15.92
CA ARG A 385 12.60 6.58 -16.65
C ARG A 385 13.50 5.84 -15.69
N ILE A 386 13.68 4.56 -15.98
CA ILE A 386 14.65 3.70 -15.33
C ILE A 386 15.50 3.09 -16.44
N LYS A 387 16.82 3.16 -16.27
CA LYS A 387 17.80 2.50 -17.12
C LYS A 387 18.64 1.55 -16.28
N LEU A 388 18.77 0.32 -16.73
CA LEU A 388 19.65 -0.68 -16.13
C LEU A 388 20.88 -0.90 -17.01
N VAL A 389 22.03 -1.17 -16.38
CA VAL A 389 23.31 -1.45 -17.04
C VAL A 389 23.94 -2.71 -16.43
N ASP A 390 24.23 -3.70 -17.28
CA ASP A 390 25.00 -4.92 -16.96
C ASP A 390 26.42 -4.77 -17.52
N PHE A 391 27.46 -4.99 -16.70
CA PHE A 391 28.88 -4.87 -17.10
C PHE A 391 29.44 -6.14 -17.79
N GLY A 392 28.57 -6.93 -18.41
CA GLY A 392 28.93 -8.10 -19.20
C GLY A 392 29.42 -9.27 -18.36
N ALA A 393 30.06 -10.24 -19.01
CA ALA A 393 30.65 -11.40 -18.34
C ALA A 393 31.98 -11.08 -17.65
N ASN A 394 32.58 -9.92 -17.95
CA ASN A 394 33.86 -9.50 -17.37
C ASN A 394 33.71 -8.74 -16.03
N GLY A 395 32.55 -8.11 -15.77
CA GLY A 395 32.25 -7.39 -14.53
C GLY A 395 32.86 -5.98 -14.41
N VAL A 396 33.31 -5.38 -15.52
CA VAL A 396 34.02 -4.09 -15.57
C VAL A 396 33.55 -3.24 -16.74
N PHE A 397 33.18 -1.99 -16.44
CA PHE A 397 32.72 -1.00 -17.40
C PHE A 397 33.71 -0.72 -18.55
N GLY A 398 33.18 -0.63 -19.77
CA GLY A 398 33.92 -0.30 -20.98
C GLY A 398 34.71 -1.48 -21.58
N GLY A 399 34.39 -2.72 -21.19
CA GLY A 399 35.01 -3.93 -21.74
C GLY A 399 34.55 -4.27 -23.16
N GLY A 400 33.33 -3.86 -23.53
CA GLY A 400 32.72 -4.12 -24.84
C GLY A 400 31.72 -5.29 -24.87
N ASP A 401 31.54 -5.97 -23.73
CA ASP A 401 30.43 -6.88 -23.42
C ASP A 401 29.36 -6.24 -22.50
N ASP A 402 29.54 -4.97 -22.12
CA ASP A 402 28.55 -4.11 -21.48
C ASP A 402 27.20 -4.10 -22.24
N SER A 403 26.07 -4.09 -21.52
CA SER A 403 24.74 -3.94 -22.13
C SER A 403 23.80 -3.09 -21.28
N GLU A 404 22.86 -2.40 -21.92
CA GLU A 404 21.98 -1.42 -21.25
C GLU A 404 20.62 -1.28 -21.93
N HIS A 405 19.60 -0.92 -21.15
CA HIS A 405 18.30 -0.51 -21.69
C HIS A 405 17.60 0.53 -20.80
N GLU A 406 16.97 1.53 -21.41
CA GLU A 406 16.14 2.53 -20.73
C GLU A 406 14.66 2.32 -21.07
N ILE A 407 13.80 2.25 -20.06
CA ILE A 407 12.34 2.27 -20.21
C ILE A 407 11.79 3.65 -19.83
N THR A 408 10.65 4.04 -20.41
CA THR A 408 9.90 5.24 -20.01
C THR A 408 8.50 4.85 -19.52
N LEU A 409 8.23 5.16 -18.26
CA LEU A 409 6.94 4.98 -17.58
C LEU A 409 6.18 6.32 -17.53
N ASN A 410 4.85 6.28 -17.64
CA ASN A 410 3.99 7.48 -17.69
C ASN A 410 2.51 7.13 -17.38
N GLU A 411 1.61 8.11 -17.50
CA GLU A 411 0.15 7.96 -17.34
C GLU A 411 -0.49 6.85 -18.21
N GLY A 412 0.15 6.45 -19.32
CA GLY A 412 -0.28 5.38 -20.22
C GLY A 412 0.47 4.05 -20.08
N SER A 413 1.29 3.89 -19.04
CA SER A 413 1.98 2.62 -18.72
C SER A 413 1.07 1.61 -18.02
N MET A 414 1.60 0.42 -17.75
CA MET A 414 0.94 -0.61 -16.93
C MET A 414 1.93 -1.08 -15.84
N PRO A 415 1.69 -0.78 -14.55
CA PRO A 415 0.67 0.15 -14.05
C PRO A 415 0.89 1.61 -14.57
N PRO A 416 -0.17 2.42 -14.66
CA PRO A 416 -0.06 3.83 -15.04
C PRO A 416 0.49 4.66 -13.87
N ILE A 417 1.27 5.70 -14.16
CA ILE A 417 1.75 6.63 -13.11
C ILE A 417 0.67 7.68 -12.81
N THR A 418 0.28 7.80 -11.54
CA THR A 418 -0.51 8.90 -10.98
C THR A 418 0.40 9.88 -10.21
N THR A 419 0.08 11.18 -10.25
CA THR A 419 0.81 12.19 -9.46
C THR A 419 0.20 12.41 -8.07
N GLY A 420 1.05 12.51 -7.04
CA GLY A 420 0.61 12.83 -5.67
C GLY A 420 0.05 11.65 -4.87
N GLU A 421 0.39 10.43 -5.29
CA GLU A 421 0.24 9.18 -4.55
C GLU A 421 1.49 8.31 -4.79
N TRP A 422 1.64 7.22 -4.02
CA TRP A 422 2.70 6.23 -4.24
C TRP A 422 2.30 5.28 -5.36
N ASN A 423 3.17 5.17 -6.36
CA ASN A 423 3.02 4.27 -7.49
C ASN A 423 3.87 3.03 -7.20
N VAL A 424 3.23 1.89 -7.02
CA VAL A 424 3.91 0.59 -6.90
C VAL A 424 4.27 0.13 -8.31
N LEU A 425 5.55 0.19 -8.68
CA LEU A 425 6.02 -0.13 -10.03
C LEU A 425 6.64 -1.53 -10.08
N GLU A 426 5.81 -2.53 -10.34
CA GLU A 426 6.25 -3.89 -10.68
C GLU A 426 6.59 -3.95 -12.19
N ILE A 427 7.89 -4.00 -12.50
CA ILE A 427 8.44 -3.85 -13.84
C ILE A 427 9.07 -5.18 -14.28
N PRO A 428 8.47 -5.93 -15.22
CA PRO A 428 9.06 -7.16 -15.74
C PRO A 428 10.45 -6.92 -16.33
N LEU A 429 11.44 -7.72 -15.95
CA LEU A 429 12.82 -7.55 -16.45
C LEU A 429 12.95 -7.79 -17.95
N THR A 430 11.97 -8.46 -18.56
CA THR A 430 11.80 -8.59 -20.02
C THR A 430 11.53 -7.26 -20.74
N ALA A 431 11.10 -6.21 -20.03
CA ALA A 431 10.97 -4.87 -20.59
C ALA A 431 12.33 -4.23 -20.93
N PHE A 432 13.42 -4.66 -20.29
CA PHE A 432 14.78 -4.16 -20.52
C PHE A 432 15.48 -4.89 -21.67
N GLY A 433 14.80 -5.06 -22.82
CA GLY A 433 15.22 -5.92 -23.94
C GLY A 433 16.51 -5.54 -24.69
N GLY A 434 17.27 -4.55 -24.21
CA GLY A 434 18.65 -4.25 -24.64
C GLY A 434 19.73 -4.88 -23.76
N LEU A 435 19.37 -5.45 -22.61
CA LEU A 435 20.28 -6.21 -21.76
C LEU A 435 20.61 -7.56 -22.41
N ALA A 436 21.89 -7.86 -22.54
CA ALA A 436 22.40 -9.15 -23.01
C ALA A 436 22.59 -10.17 -21.88
N SER A 437 22.62 -9.67 -20.64
CA SER A 437 22.85 -10.41 -19.39
C SER A 437 22.12 -9.67 -18.26
N ARG A 438 21.92 -10.36 -17.12
CA ARG A 438 21.46 -9.78 -15.85
C ARG A 438 22.33 -10.25 -14.67
N ALA A 439 23.48 -10.84 -14.96
CA ALA A 439 24.38 -11.47 -14.00
C ALA A 439 25.37 -10.50 -13.34
N ASN A 440 25.58 -9.32 -13.94
CA ASN A 440 26.46 -8.29 -13.42
C ASN A 440 25.81 -6.91 -13.61
N LEU A 441 24.55 -6.75 -13.17
CA LEU A 441 23.92 -5.43 -13.07
C LEU A 441 24.75 -4.57 -12.12
N ALA A 442 25.19 -3.40 -12.56
CA ALA A 442 26.14 -2.58 -11.82
C ALA A 442 25.70 -1.13 -11.62
N GLN A 443 24.72 -0.66 -12.41
CA GLN A 443 24.14 0.68 -12.29
C GLN A 443 22.64 0.65 -12.59
N MET A 444 21.90 1.50 -11.87
CA MET A 444 20.56 1.95 -12.23
C MET A 444 20.57 3.47 -12.37
N ILE A 445 20.00 4.00 -13.45
CA ILE A 445 19.93 5.44 -13.72
C ILE A 445 18.46 5.84 -13.80
N ILE A 446 18.08 6.87 -13.05
CA ILE A 446 16.71 7.40 -13.02
C ILE A 446 16.65 8.80 -13.66
N SER A 447 15.54 9.13 -14.32
CA SER A 447 15.22 10.50 -14.76
C SER A 447 13.71 10.73 -14.82
N GLY A 448 13.26 11.97 -14.93
CA GLY A 448 11.82 12.24 -15.07
C GLY A 448 11.50 13.68 -15.47
N SER A 449 10.21 13.94 -15.72
CA SER A 449 9.70 15.30 -15.92
C SER A 449 9.53 16.06 -14.60
N SER A 450 9.32 15.34 -13.49
CA SER A 450 9.25 15.93 -12.15
C SER A 450 10.66 16.22 -11.62
N PRO A 451 11.01 17.48 -11.28
CA PRO A 451 12.30 17.82 -10.68
C PRO A 451 12.39 17.38 -9.21
N THR A 452 11.33 16.81 -8.65
CA THR A 452 11.29 16.22 -7.30
C THR A 452 10.52 14.91 -7.34
N VAL A 453 11.16 13.83 -6.90
CA VAL A 453 10.57 12.49 -6.73
C VAL A 453 11.04 11.87 -5.42
N TYR A 454 10.28 10.91 -4.90
CA TYR A 454 10.72 10.04 -3.81
C TYR A 454 10.71 8.60 -4.30
N LEU A 455 11.76 7.86 -3.95
CA LEU A 455 11.86 6.42 -4.15
C LEU A 455 11.96 5.71 -2.81
N ASP A 456 11.31 4.56 -2.72
CA ASP A 456 11.40 3.60 -1.63
C ASP A 456 11.21 2.18 -2.21
N ASN A 457 11.46 1.13 -1.40
CA ASN A 457 11.32 -0.28 -1.75
C ASN A 457 11.86 -0.62 -3.16
N VAL A 458 13.15 -0.37 -3.35
CA VAL A 458 13.84 -0.61 -4.61
C VAL A 458 14.48 -1.99 -4.56
N PHE A 459 13.89 -2.98 -5.22
CA PHE A 459 14.37 -4.37 -5.16
C PHE A 459 14.09 -5.18 -6.44
N PHE A 460 14.96 -6.13 -6.77
CA PHE A 460 14.64 -7.17 -7.76
C PHE A 460 13.96 -8.34 -7.07
N TYR A 461 12.99 -8.99 -7.72
CA TYR A 461 12.35 -10.18 -7.18
C TYR A 461 12.02 -11.21 -8.25
N ARG A 462 11.81 -12.45 -7.81
CA ARG A 462 11.22 -13.51 -8.62
C ARG A 462 9.81 -13.80 -8.17
N THR A 463 8.91 -13.97 -9.11
CA THR A 463 7.57 -14.48 -8.87
C THR A 463 7.66 -16.01 -8.86
N VAL A 464 7.68 -16.62 -7.67
CA VAL A 464 7.39 -18.05 -7.57
C VAL A 464 5.88 -18.24 -7.81
N ALA A 465 5.52 -19.17 -8.69
CA ALA A 465 4.13 -19.59 -8.78
C ALA A 465 3.78 -20.32 -7.47
N PRO A 466 2.62 -20.06 -6.85
CA PRO A 466 2.20 -20.82 -5.67
C PRO A 466 2.05 -22.30 -6.00
N GLU A 467 2.13 -23.13 -4.96
CA GLU A 467 1.89 -24.58 -5.03
C GLU A 467 0.71 -24.93 -4.08
N PRO A 468 0.04 -26.10 -4.23
CA PRO A 468 -1.05 -26.48 -3.35
C PRO A 468 -0.58 -26.61 -1.90
N ALA A 469 -1.24 -25.92 -0.96
CA ALA A 469 -0.88 -25.94 0.46
C ALA A 469 -1.35 -27.22 1.19
N GLU A 470 -2.32 -27.92 0.62
CA GLU A 470 -2.95 -29.15 1.12
C GLU A 470 -3.08 -30.13 -0.05
N PRO A 471 -3.08 -31.46 0.18
CA PRO A 471 -3.21 -32.48 -0.87
C PRO A 471 -4.58 -32.44 -1.56
N ALA A 472 -4.71 -33.19 -2.65
CA ALA A 472 -6.00 -33.40 -3.31
C ALA A 472 -7.02 -34.08 -2.37
N PRO A 473 -8.32 -33.85 -2.53
CA PRO A 473 -9.36 -34.51 -1.73
C PRO A 473 -9.28 -36.03 -1.86
N THR A 474 -9.21 -36.77 -0.75
CA THR A 474 -9.15 -38.25 -0.81
C THR A 474 -10.43 -38.81 -1.46
N PRO A 475 -10.32 -39.62 -2.54
CA PRO A 475 -11.47 -40.24 -3.18
C PRO A 475 -12.30 -41.13 -2.25
N THR A 476 -13.58 -41.32 -2.59
CA THR A 476 -14.58 -41.99 -1.73
C THR A 476 -15.35 -43.11 -2.43
N GLN A 477 -15.10 -43.33 -3.71
CA GLN A 477 -15.71 -44.38 -4.51
C GLN A 477 -15.26 -45.77 -4.00
N PRO A 478 -16.15 -46.78 -3.93
CA PRO A 478 -15.74 -48.10 -3.50
C PRO A 478 -14.67 -48.69 -4.42
N ALA A 479 -13.57 -49.19 -3.87
CA ALA A 479 -12.43 -49.67 -4.67
C ALA A 479 -12.80 -50.80 -5.66
N ASP A 480 -13.88 -51.57 -5.40
CA ASP A 480 -14.41 -52.57 -6.34
C ASP A 480 -15.29 -51.99 -7.47
N LYS A 481 -15.32 -50.66 -7.61
CA LYS A 481 -15.94 -49.88 -8.70
C LYS A 481 -14.94 -49.03 -9.49
N VAL A 482 -13.67 -49.02 -9.07
CA VAL A 482 -12.62 -48.11 -9.55
C VAL A 482 -11.54 -48.87 -10.32
N THR A 483 -11.03 -48.27 -11.40
CA THR A 483 -9.77 -48.64 -12.06
C THR A 483 -8.87 -47.40 -12.07
N SER A 484 -7.86 -47.39 -11.21
CA SER A 484 -6.98 -46.22 -11.01
C SER A 484 -5.75 -46.23 -11.91
N LEU A 485 -5.39 -45.06 -12.44
CA LEU A 485 -4.13 -44.81 -13.15
C LEU A 485 -3.10 -44.12 -12.23
N PHE A 486 -3.56 -43.27 -11.31
CA PHE A 486 -2.74 -42.63 -10.28
C PHE A 486 -3.59 -42.13 -9.10
N SER A 487 -3.46 -42.76 -7.93
CA SER A 487 -4.02 -42.26 -6.66
C SER A 487 -3.46 -43.03 -5.46
N ASP A 488 -2.99 -42.32 -4.41
CA ASP A 488 -2.58 -42.95 -3.14
C ASP A 488 -3.73 -43.69 -2.41
N ALA A 489 -4.99 -43.54 -2.85
CA ALA A 489 -6.15 -44.19 -2.26
C ALA A 489 -6.46 -45.60 -2.84
N TYR A 490 -5.84 -46.00 -3.96
CA TYR A 490 -6.20 -47.21 -4.70
C TYR A 490 -4.97 -48.02 -5.16
N ASP A 491 -5.18 -49.27 -5.60
CA ASP A 491 -4.17 -50.04 -6.32
C ASP A 491 -4.16 -49.59 -7.81
N ASP A 492 -3.12 -48.85 -8.22
CA ASP A 492 -2.97 -48.36 -9.60
C ASP A 492 -2.63 -49.45 -10.63
N VAL A 493 -3.13 -49.29 -11.87
CA VAL A 493 -2.71 -50.08 -13.04
C VAL A 493 -1.44 -49.52 -13.67
N ALA A 494 -0.81 -50.31 -14.55
CA ALA A 494 0.46 -49.91 -15.17
C ALA A 494 0.29 -48.80 -16.22
N VAL A 495 0.95 -47.66 -15.98
CA VAL A 495 1.15 -46.58 -16.95
C VAL A 495 2.57 -46.66 -17.52
N ASP A 496 2.72 -46.56 -18.85
CA ASP A 496 4.01 -46.66 -19.54
C ASP A 496 4.84 -45.39 -19.37
N THR A 497 4.19 -44.21 -19.44
CA THR A 497 4.82 -42.90 -19.16
C THR A 497 3.79 -41.82 -18.83
N TRP A 498 4.23 -40.83 -18.05
CA TRP A 498 3.49 -39.61 -17.69
C TRP A 498 3.83 -38.39 -18.56
N SER A 499 4.89 -38.49 -19.37
CA SER A 499 5.21 -37.58 -20.47
C SER A 499 5.77 -38.42 -21.63
N ALA A 500 5.18 -38.24 -22.81
CA ALA A 500 5.49 -39.03 -23.98
C ALA A 500 6.51 -38.31 -24.86
N SER A 501 7.39 -39.06 -25.53
CA SER A 501 8.48 -38.49 -26.35
C SER A 501 8.07 -37.61 -27.55
N TRP A 502 6.76 -37.44 -27.75
CA TRP A 502 6.13 -36.60 -28.76
C TRP A 502 5.45 -35.34 -28.20
N ASP A 503 5.49 -35.12 -26.88
CA ASP A 503 4.78 -34.05 -26.18
C ASP A 503 5.61 -32.76 -25.98
N GLN A 504 5.04 -31.80 -25.25
CA GLN A 504 5.68 -30.55 -24.87
C GLN A 504 5.23 -30.11 -23.46
N ALA A 505 5.81 -30.76 -22.45
CA ALA A 505 5.76 -30.36 -21.05
C ALA A 505 7.02 -30.86 -20.30
N ASP A 506 7.31 -30.27 -19.14
CA ASP A 506 8.11 -30.92 -18.09
C ASP A 506 7.14 -31.59 -17.10
N VAL A 507 7.53 -32.75 -16.52
CA VAL A 507 6.76 -33.43 -15.46
C VAL A 507 7.68 -33.91 -14.33
N GLU A 508 7.28 -33.68 -13.09
CA GLU A 508 7.93 -34.19 -11.88
C GLU A 508 6.90 -34.70 -10.86
N ASP A 509 7.33 -35.59 -9.98
CA ASP A 509 6.53 -36.06 -8.84
C ASP A 509 6.86 -35.19 -7.62
N VAL A 510 5.84 -34.61 -6.98
CA VAL A 510 5.97 -33.78 -5.77
C VAL A 510 5.17 -34.35 -4.60
N GLU A 511 5.57 -34.00 -3.38
CA GLU A 511 4.98 -34.49 -2.13
C GLU A 511 4.18 -33.38 -1.45
N ILE A 512 2.85 -33.50 -1.43
CA ILE A 512 1.94 -32.51 -0.85
C ILE A 512 1.20 -33.17 0.31
N GLY A 513 1.41 -32.67 1.54
CA GLY A 513 0.85 -33.30 2.75
C GLY A 513 1.33 -34.73 3.07
N GLY A 514 2.20 -35.32 2.23
CA GLY A 514 2.56 -36.75 2.25
C GLY A 514 1.72 -37.62 1.31
N ASN A 515 1.08 -37.00 0.32
CA ASN A 515 0.48 -37.61 -0.87
C ASN A 515 1.32 -37.22 -2.10
N THR A 516 1.44 -38.14 -3.06
CA THR A 516 2.22 -37.95 -4.29
C THR A 516 1.36 -37.26 -5.33
N THR A 517 1.84 -36.18 -5.93
CA THR A 517 1.12 -35.41 -6.96
C THR A 517 1.95 -35.30 -8.24
N LYS A 518 1.33 -35.39 -9.42
CA LYS A 518 2.00 -35.09 -10.70
C LYS A 518 2.02 -33.60 -10.94
N LYS A 519 3.20 -32.98 -10.97
CA LYS A 519 3.38 -31.57 -11.31
C LYS A 519 3.87 -31.44 -12.75
N TYR A 520 3.05 -30.83 -13.59
CA TYR A 520 3.41 -30.41 -14.94
C TYR A 520 3.84 -28.94 -14.93
N SER A 521 4.84 -28.61 -15.75
CA SER A 521 5.35 -27.25 -15.93
C SER A 521 5.72 -27.03 -17.40
N ASN A 522 5.73 -25.78 -17.86
CA ASN A 522 5.91 -25.43 -19.28
C ASN A 522 4.91 -26.15 -20.23
N LEU A 523 3.76 -26.59 -19.71
CA LEU A 523 2.76 -27.39 -20.41
C LEU A 523 2.21 -26.62 -21.62
N VAL A 524 2.38 -27.19 -22.80
CA VAL A 524 1.55 -26.91 -23.97
C VAL A 524 0.63 -28.10 -24.22
N PHE A 525 1.19 -29.31 -24.18
CA PHE A 525 0.46 -30.58 -24.13
C PHE A 525 1.36 -31.69 -23.58
N ALA A 526 0.81 -32.61 -22.79
CA ALA A 526 1.51 -33.77 -22.23
C ALA A 526 0.79 -35.08 -22.61
N GLY A 527 1.57 -36.11 -22.91
CA GLY A 527 1.08 -37.44 -23.29
C GLY A 527 1.26 -38.45 -22.17
N ILE A 528 0.15 -38.98 -21.67
CA ILE A 528 0.13 -40.05 -20.67
C ILE A 528 -0.27 -41.34 -21.42
N GLU A 529 0.63 -42.32 -21.46
CA GLU A 529 0.47 -43.54 -22.28
C GLU A 529 0.40 -44.78 -21.38
N PHE A 530 -0.58 -45.66 -21.64
CA PHE A 530 -0.79 -46.95 -20.96
C PHE A 530 -1.09 -48.03 -22.01
N THR A 531 -0.27 -48.02 -23.06
CA THR A 531 -0.40 -48.83 -24.28
C THR A 531 0.03 -50.28 -24.10
N SER A 532 0.91 -50.59 -23.14
CA SER A 532 1.33 -51.97 -22.86
C SER A 532 0.29 -52.75 -22.04
N ALA A 533 -0.61 -52.05 -21.35
CA ALA A 533 -1.74 -52.60 -20.60
C ALA A 533 -3.00 -51.71 -20.73
N PRO A 534 -3.64 -51.65 -21.92
CA PRO A 534 -4.83 -50.82 -22.15
C PRO A 534 -5.98 -51.15 -21.18
N VAL A 535 -6.72 -50.13 -20.78
CA VAL A 535 -7.80 -50.23 -19.79
C VAL A 535 -9.15 -50.51 -20.47
N ASP A 536 -9.79 -51.60 -20.03
CA ASP A 536 -11.21 -51.86 -20.29
C ASP A 536 -12.07 -51.04 -19.30
N ALA A 537 -12.55 -49.89 -19.76
CA ALA A 537 -13.48 -49.03 -19.06
C ALA A 537 -14.93 -49.20 -19.55
N THR A 538 -15.27 -50.31 -20.24
CA THR A 538 -16.63 -50.50 -20.79
C THR A 538 -17.71 -50.55 -19.70
N ALA A 539 -17.38 -51.10 -18.53
CA ALA A 539 -18.25 -51.12 -17.35
C ALA A 539 -18.29 -49.78 -16.58
N ALA A 540 -17.25 -48.96 -16.71
CA ALA A 540 -17.20 -47.65 -16.07
C ALA A 540 -18.25 -46.70 -16.66
N THR A 541 -18.60 -45.69 -15.87
CA THR A 541 -19.61 -44.66 -16.19
C THR A 541 -19.01 -43.27 -16.22
N HIS A 542 -17.95 -43.03 -15.45
CA HIS A 542 -17.27 -41.74 -15.34
C HIS A 542 -15.75 -41.90 -15.39
N PHE A 543 -15.07 -40.80 -15.70
CA PHE A 543 -13.64 -40.58 -15.63
C PHE A 543 -13.38 -39.42 -14.68
N HIS A 544 -12.52 -39.62 -13.68
CA HIS A 544 -12.26 -38.69 -12.60
C HIS A 544 -10.78 -38.28 -12.54
N PHE A 545 -10.55 -37.03 -12.15
CA PHE A 545 -9.24 -36.50 -11.71
C PHE A 545 -9.41 -35.22 -10.89
N ASP A 546 -8.47 -34.97 -9.99
CA ASP A 546 -8.31 -33.68 -9.31
C ASP A 546 -7.22 -32.85 -10.01
N VAL A 547 -7.48 -31.55 -10.21
CA VAL A 547 -6.48 -30.62 -10.75
C VAL A 547 -6.41 -29.32 -9.94
N TRP A 548 -5.19 -28.81 -9.73
CA TRP A 548 -4.90 -27.50 -9.14
C TRP A 548 -3.96 -26.73 -10.07
N THR A 549 -4.13 -25.41 -10.17
CA THR A 549 -3.23 -24.58 -11.00
C THR A 549 -3.01 -23.20 -10.36
N PRO A 550 -1.78 -22.63 -10.45
CA PRO A 550 -1.52 -21.26 -10.05
C PRO A 550 -1.84 -20.25 -11.15
N ASP A 551 -1.99 -20.71 -12.41
CA ASP A 551 -2.21 -19.86 -13.58
C ASP A 551 -3.66 -19.34 -13.63
N ALA A 552 -3.87 -18.21 -14.32
CA ALA A 552 -5.18 -17.60 -14.45
C ALA A 552 -6.14 -18.45 -15.33
N THR A 553 -7.24 -18.93 -14.74
CA THR A 553 -8.21 -19.83 -15.41
C THR A 553 -9.38 -19.11 -16.08
N SER A 554 -9.48 -17.78 -15.96
CA SER A 554 -10.53 -16.96 -16.58
C SER A 554 -10.46 -16.95 -18.11
N SER A 555 -11.61 -16.90 -18.77
CA SER A 555 -11.76 -16.82 -20.22
C SER A 555 -10.81 -15.78 -20.85
N PRO A 556 -10.02 -16.13 -21.87
CA PRO A 556 -10.19 -17.28 -22.77
C PRO A 556 -9.50 -18.58 -22.35
N ALA A 557 -8.89 -18.67 -21.16
CA ALA A 557 -8.13 -19.84 -20.75
C ALA A 557 -8.99 -21.12 -20.65
N ALA A 558 -8.43 -22.26 -21.04
CA ALA A 558 -9.03 -23.57 -20.83
C ALA A 558 -7.96 -24.65 -20.56
N LEU A 559 -8.32 -25.61 -19.70
CA LEU A 559 -7.67 -26.92 -19.64
C LEU A 559 -8.42 -27.87 -20.59
N ARG A 560 -7.72 -28.68 -21.37
CA ARG A 560 -8.29 -29.63 -22.32
C ARG A 560 -7.79 -31.03 -21.98
N VAL A 561 -8.73 -31.98 -21.90
CA VAL A 561 -8.45 -33.36 -21.52
C VAL A 561 -9.06 -34.29 -22.56
N LYS A 562 -8.25 -35.19 -23.10
CA LYS A 562 -8.61 -36.06 -24.22
C LYS A 562 -8.27 -37.52 -23.93
N LEU A 563 -9.24 -38.41 -24.10
CA LEU A 563 -9.04 -39.87 -24.01
C LEU A 563 -9.02 -40.50 -25.40
N VAL A 564 -8.24 -41.57 -25.56
CA VAL A 564 -8.13 -42.36 -26.80
C VAL A 564 -8.23 -43.86 -26.50
N ASP A 565 -9.14 -44.52 -27.22
CA ASP A 565 -9.31 -45.98 -27.29
C ASP A 565 -8.70 -46.51 -28.59
N PHE A 566 -7.86 -47.53 -28.51
CA PHE A 566 -7.18 -48.14 -29.68
C PHE A 566 -8.03 -49.23 -30.39
N GLY A 567 -9.35 -49.02 -30.43
CA GLY A 567 -10.27 -49.85 -31.20
C GLY A 567 -10.42 -51.28 -30.68
N ALA A 568 -10.84 -52.20 -31.54
CA ALA A 568 -11.00 -53.61 -31.20
C ALA A 568 -9.76 -54.47 -31.51
N ASP A 569 -8.77 -53.93 -32.25
CA ASP A 569 -7.49 -54.62 -32.50
C ASP A 569 -6.39 -54.27 -31.48
N GLY A 570 -6.55 -53.18 -30.73
CA GLY A 570 -5.66 -52.75 -29.65
C GLY A 570 -4.40 -52.02 -30.13
N GLY A 571 -4.37 -51.55 -31.38
CA GLY A 571 -3.22 -50.87 -31.98
C GLY A 571 -3.55 -49.50 -32.58
N PHE A 572 -2.77 -48.48 -32.22
CA PHE A 572 -2.93 -47.13 -32.76
C PHE A 572 -2.84 -47.07 -34.29
N GLY A 573 -3.82 -46.43 -34.92
CA GLY A 573 -3.92 -46.24 -36.36
C GLY A 573 -4.51 -47.43 -37.12
N GLY A 574 -5.19 -48.36 -36.44
CA GLY A 574 -5.97 -49.44 -37.06
C GLY A 574 -7.14 -48.90 -37.92
N GLY A 575 -7.69 -47.75 -37.53
CA GLY A 575 -8.83 -47.10 -38.19
C GLY A 575 -10.19 -47.41 -37.54
N ASP A 576 -10.17 -48.15 -36.44
CA ASP A 576 -11.25 -48.32 -35.47
C ASP A 576 -10.95 -47.64 -34.12
N ASP A 577 -9.84 -46.89 -34.02
CA ASP A 577 -9.52 -45.93 -32.96
C ASP A 577 -10.69 -44.96 -32.69
N THR A 578 -10.95 -44.64 -31.41
CA THR A 578 -11.97 -43.63 -31.05
C THR A 578 -11.45 -42.66 -29.98
N GLU A 579 -11.87 -41.41 -30.03
CA GLU A 579 -11.31 -40.35 -29.18
C GLU A 579 -12.31 -39.22 -28.92
N HIS A 580 -12.18 -38.55 -27.77
CA HIS A 580 -12.94 -37.34 -27.45
C HIS A 580 -12.13 -36.40 -26.56
N GLU A 581 -12.24 -35.09 -26.81
CA GLU A 581 -11.58 -34.01 -26.07
C GLU A 581 -12.63 -33.10 -25.43
N ILE A 582 -12.47 -32.82 -24.14
CA ILE A 582 -13.30 -31.90 -23.37
C ILE A 582 -12.46 -30.66 -23.01
N ALA A 583 -13.03 -29.48 -23.18
CA ALA A 583 -12.46 -28.22 -22.68
C ALA A 583 -13.15 -27.81 -21.38
N LEU A 584 -12.35 -27.48 -20.38
CA LEU A 584 -12.73 -27.08 -19.02
C LEU A 584 -12.30 -25.63 -18.81
N THR A 585 -13.23 -24.77 -18.38
CA THR A 585 -13.01 -23.32 -18.21
C THR A 585 -13.69 -22.80 -16.94
N ASP A 586 -13.52 -21.51 -16.67
CA ASP A 586 -14.34 -20.70 -15.75
C ASP A 586 -15.88 -20.80 -15.89
N ALA A 587 -16.39 -21.48 -16.93
CA ALA A 587 -17.81 -21.71 -17.19
C ALA A 587 -18.22 -23.20 -17.19
N SER A 588 -17.30 -24.10 -16.78
CA SER A 588 -17.60 -25.51 -16.51
C SER A 588 -18.35 -25.70 -15.19
N ASP A 589 -18.81 -26.92 -14.92
CA ASP A 589 -19.43 -27.32 -13.65
C ASP A 589 -18.75 -28.61 -13.14
N PRO A 590 -17.87 -28.55 -12.12
CA PRO A 590 -17.37 -27.33 -11.47
C PRO A 590 -16.54 -26.43 -12.40
N PRO A 591 -16.45 -25.12 -12.11
CA PRO A 591 -15.63 -24.19 -12.91
C PRO A 591 -14.14 -24.38 -12.64
N LEU A 592 -13.31 -24.17 -13.66
CA LEU A 592 -11.85 -24.23 -13.52
C LEU A 592 -11.36 -23.00 -12.73
N ALA A 593 -10.68 -23.21 -11.60
CA ALA A 593 -10.30 -22.17 -10.67
C ALA A 593 -8.77 -22.13 -10.41
N SER A 594 -8.24 -20.93 -10.22
CA SER A 594 -6.84 -20.69 -9.84
C SER A 594 -6.66 -20.76 -8.33
N GLY A 595 -5.67 -21.52 -7.86
CA GLY A 595 -5.26 -21.57 -6.45
C GLY A 595 -6.03 -22.56 -5.56
N GLU A 596 -6.99 -23.32 -6.10
CA GLU A 596 -7.75 -24.35 -5.38
C GLU A 596 -7.86 -25.66 -6.17
N TRP A 597 -8.11 -26.78 -5.48
CA TRP A 597 -8.27 -28.11 -6.10
C TRP A 597 -9.67 -28.23 -6.68
N VAL A 598 -9.76 -28.62 -7.95
CA VAL A 598 -11.01 -28.85 -8.67
C VAL A 598 -11.07 -30.31 -9.14
N GLY A 599 -11.92 -31.09 -8.48
CA GLY A 599 -12.22 -32.48 -8.85
C GLY A 599 -13.26 -32.55 -9.97
N TYR A 600 -12.88 -33.09 -11.11
CA TYR A 600 -13.76 -33.30 -12.26
C TYR A 600 -14.21 -34.75 -12.32
N ASP A 601 -15.50 -35.02 -12.08
CA ASP A 601 -16.10 -36.34 -12.29
C ASP A 601 -16.92 -36.36 -13.60
N ILE A 602 -16.28 -36.75 -14.70
CA ILE A 602 -16.80 -36.57 -16.05
C ILE A 602 -17.56 -37.83 -16.50
N PRO A 603 -18.89 -37.77 -16.73
CA PRO A 603 -19.64 -38.92 -17.23
C PRO A 603 -19.26 -39.23 -18.69
N PHE A 604 -19.01 -40.49 -19.01
CA PHE A 604 -18.67 -40.92 -20.37
C PHE A 604 -19.79 -40.63 -21.40
N GLU A 605 -21.03 -40.35 -20.97
CA GLU A 605 -22.13 -40.00 -21.87
C GLU A 605 -21.96 -38.63 -22.57
N VAL A 606 -21.09 -37.73 -22.07
CA VAL A 606 -20.74 -36.50 -22.80
C VAL A 606 -19.60 -36.68 -23.81
N MET A 607 -18.91 -37.84 -23.78
CA MET A 607 -17.78 -38.14 -24.66
C MET A 607 -18.22 -38.82 -25.98
N ASP A 608 -19.16 -38.21 -26.72
CA ASP A 608 -19.77 -38.73 -27.96
C ASP A 608 -18.78 -39.25 -29.04
N GLY A 609 -17.50 -38.84 -28.98
CA GLY A 609 -16.45 -39.28 -29.90
C GLY A 609 -15.73 -40.57 -29.48
N LEU A 610 -15.75 -40.89 -28.18
CA LEU A 610 -15.10 -42.05 -27.56
C LEU A 610 -16.05 -43.26 -27.62
N ALA A 611 -16.40 -43.66 -28.85
CA ALA A 611 -17.42 -44.67 -29.14
C ALA A 611 -17.01 -46.10 -28.73
N ALA A 612 -15.73 -46.32 -28.43
CA ALA A 612 -15.20 -47.52 -27.80
C ALA A 612 -14.43 -47.13 -26.51
N ARG A 613 -14.44 -48.03 -25.52
CA ARG A 613 -13.79 -47.85 -24.20
C ARG A 613 -13.23 -49.17 -23.66
N GLY A 614 -12.89 -50.10 -24.54
CA GLY A 614 -12.40 -51.45 -24.21
C GLY A 614 -10.88 -51.56 -24.20
N HIS A 615 -10.19 -50.63 -24.85
CA HIS A 615 -8.74 -50.53 -24.90
C HIS A 615 -8.34 -49.05 -24.84
N LEU A 616 -8.78 -48.33 -23.79
CA LEU A 616 -8.25 -47.00 -23.49
C LEU A 616 -6.73 -47.13 -23.30
N ALA A 617 -5.95 -46.34 -24.04
CA ALA A 617 -4.50 -46.52 -24.11
C ALA A 617 -3.70 -45.21 -24.00
N GLN A 618 -4.36 -44.06 -24.17
CA GLN A 618 -3.75 -42.74 -23.97
C GLN A 618 -4.72 -41.76 -23.32
N LEU A 619 -4.14 -40.87 -22.53
CA LEU A 619 -4.72 -39.64 -22.01
C LEU A 619 -3.82 -38.48 -22.43
N ILE A 620 -4.39 -37.41 -22.96
CA ILE A 620 -3.67 -36.19 -23.34
C ILE A 620 -4.26 -35.02 -22.57
N ILE A 621 -3.40 -34.28 -21.88
CA ILE A 621 -3.74 -33.00 -21.25
C ILE A 621 -3.05 -31.87 -22.02
N SER A 622 -3.73 -30.74 -22.21
CA SER A 622 -3.19 -29.55 -22.87
C SER A 622 -3.93 -28.31 -22.41
N GLY A 623 -3.29 -27.13 -22.38
CA GLY A 623 -3.92 -26.00 -21.71
C GLY A 623 -3.37 -24.64 -22.07
N ASP A 624 -4.17 -23.64 -21.74
CA ASP A 624 -3.74 -22.25 -21.57
C ASP A 624 -3.04 -22.04 -20.20
N PRO A 625 -3.42 -22.74 -19.10
CA PRO A 625 -2.55 -22.99 -17.96
C PRO A 625 -1.33 -23.84 -18.37
N ASN A 626 -0.13 -23.38 -17.99
CA ASN A 626 1.16 -24.01 -18.30
C ASN A 626 1.75 -24.77 -17.08
N THR A 627 1.25 -24.49 -15.88
CA THR A 627 1.60 -25.17 -14.64
C THR A 627 0.36 -25.84 -14.06
N LEU A 628 0.40 -27.16 -13.87
CA LEU A 628 -0.70 -27.96 -13.31
C LEU A 628 -0.17 -28.91 -12.25
N PHE A 629 -0.99 -29.17 -11.25
CA PHE A 629 -0.83 -30.26 -10.30
C PHE A 629 -2.03 -31.20 -10.51
N LEU A 630 -1.76 -32.49 -10.73
CA LEU A 630 -2.75 -33.50 -11.12
C LEU A 630 -2.65 -34.71 -10.18
N ASP A 631 -3.81 -35.17 -9.72
CA ASP A 631 -3.94 -36.33 -8.83
C ASP A 631 -5.27 -37.08 -9.06
N ASN A 632 -5.47 -38.22 -8.38
CA ASN A 632 -6.71 -38.99 -8.32
C ASN A 632 -7.29 -39.37 -9.69
N LEU A 633 -6.41 -39.76 -10.60
CA LEU A 633 -6.74 -40.09 -11.98
C LEU A 633 -7.29 -41.52 -12.09
N PHE A 634 -8.61 -41.69 -12.21
CA PHE A 634 -9.23 -43.01 -12.29
C PHE A 634 -10.53 -43.06 -13.10
N PHE A 635 -10.94 -44.28 -13.48
CA PHE A 635 -12.24 -44.56 -14.09
C PHE A 635 -13.15 -45.25 -13.06
N HIS A 636 -14.45 -44.91 -12.99
CA HIS A 636 -15.35 -45.56 -12.03
C HIS A 636 -16.78 -45.82 -12.49
N THR A 637 -17.41 -46.77 -11.81
CA THR A 637 -18.82 -47.14 -11.97
C THR A 637 -19.65 -46.48 -10.87
N ALA A 638 -20.46 -45.50 -11.23
CA ALA A 638 -21.27 -44.73 -10.29
C ALA A 638 -22.26 -45.63 -9.52
N VAL A 639 -22.24 -45.50 -8.21
CA VAL A 639 -23.20 -46.14 -7.31
C VAL A 639 -24.47 -45.28 -7.29
N PRO A 640 -25.68 -45.84 -7.46
CA PRO A 640 -26.91 -45.07 -7.38
C PRO A 640 -27.07 -44.48 -5.97
N SER A 641 -27.50 -43.21 -5.88
CA SER A 641 -27.67 -42.47 -4.61
C SER A 641 -29.02 -42.69 -3.92
N SER A 642 -29.95 -43.41 -4.56
CA SER A 642 -31.23 -43.83 -3.96
C SER A 642 -31.74 -45.16 -4.58
N PRO A 643 -32.60 -45.92 -3.89
CA PRO A 643 -33.19 -47.13 -4.44
C PRO A 643 -34.13 -46.81 -5.62
N ALA A 644 -33.96 -47.52 -6.73
CA ALA A 644 -34.80 -47.36 -7.93
C ALA A 644 -36.18 -48.05 -7.82
N GLU A 645 -36.30 -49.05 -6.95
CA GLU A 645 -37.54 -49.81 -6.68
C GLU A 645 -37.85 -49.79 -5.18
N ALA A 646 -39.13 -50.00 -4.84
CA ALA A 646 -39.62 -50.10 -3.47
C ALA A 646 -38.96 -51.27 -2.69
N ALA A 647 -39.02 -51.21 -1.36
CA ALA A 647 -38.64 -52.35 -0.52
C ALA A 647 -39.56 -53.57 -0.77
N PRO A 648 -39.06 -54.81 -0.56
CA PRO A 648 -39.84 -56.02 -0.83
C PRO A 648 -41.11 -56.14 0.05
N THR A 649 -42.28 -56.03 -0.55
CA THR A 649 -43.57 -56.02 0.18
C THR A 649 -43.72 -57.21 1.14
N PRO A 650 -43.99 -56.98 2.44
CA PRO A 650 -44.20 -58.03 3.43
C PRO A 650 -45.29 -59.05 3.07
N THR A 651 -45.10 -60.30 3.50
CA THR A 651 -46.01 -61.42 3.20
C THR A 651 -46.50 -62.18 4.45
N HIS A 652 -46.21 -61.68 5.66
CA HIS A 652 -46.67 -62.27 6.91
C HIS A 652 -48.16 -61.93 7.17
N SER A 653 -48.84 -62.77 7.94
CA SER A 653 -50.23 -62.52 8.36
C SER A 653 -50.30 -61.28 9.25
N ALA A 654 -51.26 -60.39 9.00
CA ALA A 654 -51.48 -59.20 9.85
C ALA A 654 -51.85 -59.57 11.30
N ASP A 655 -52.47 -60.74 11.53
CA ASP A 655 -52.74 -61.27 12.88
C ASP A 655 -51.44 -61.64 13.64
N ASP A 656 -50.31 -61.77 12.92
CA ASP A 656 -49.00 -62.19 13.42
C ASP A 656 -47.93 -61.08 13.36
N VAL A 657 -48.33 -59.83 13.16
CA VAL A 657 -47.45 -58.66 13.03
C VAL A 657 -47.88 -57.53 13.98
N ILE A 658 -46.90 -56.82 14.55
CA ILE A 658 -47.07 -55.47 15.11
C ILE A 658 -46.16 -54.54 14.31
N SER A 659 -46.75 -53.67 13.49
CA SER A 659 -46.00 -52.77 12.61
C SER A 659 -45.69 -51.43 13.28
N LEU A 660 -44.51 -50.89 13.03
CA LEU A 660 -44.13 -49.51 13.35
C LEU A 660 -44.17 -48.64 12.11
N PHE A 661 -43.77 -49.18 10.95
CA PHE A 661 -43.85 -48.50 9.64
C PHE A 661 -43.94 -49.53 8.51
N SER A 662 -45.10 -49.66 7.86
CA SER A 662 -45.27 -50.43 6.62
C SER A 662 -46.61 -50.16 5.93
N ASP A 663 -46.58 -49.82 4.64
CA ASP A 663 -47.78 -49.71 3.78
C ASP A 663 -48.57 -51.04 3.65
N ALA A 664 -47.99 -52.17 4.05
CA ALA A 664 -48.66 -53.49 4.02
C ALA A 664 -49.56 -53.77 5.24
N TYR A 665 -49.44 -52.98 6.32
CA TYR A 665 -50.07 -53.25 7.62
C TYR A 665 -50.83 -52.04 8.18
N THR A 666 -51.23 -52.10 9.45
CA THR A 666 -51.71 -50.93 10.20
C THR A 666 -50.70 -50.67 11.30
N ASP A 667 -50.01 -49.53 11.20
CA ASP A 667 -48.95 -49.17 12.13
C ASP A 667 -49.47 -48.79 13.53
N ALA A 668 -48.68 -49.13 14.54
CA ALA A 668 -48.83 -48.62 15.88
C ALA A 668 -48.42 -47.14 15.97
N THR A 669 -48.73 -46.48 17.10
CA THR A 669 -48.35 -45.08 17.29
C THR A 669 -46.86 -44.96 17.63
N VAL A 670 -46.11 -44.39 16.69
CA VAL A 670 -44.74 -43.89 16.89
C VAL A 670 -44.81 -42.38 17.17
N ASP A 671 -44.17 -41.94 18.25
CA ASP A 671 -44.15 -40.54 18.69
C ASP A 671 -43.23 -39.69 17.82
N THR A 672 -42.06 -40.22 17.45
CA THR A 672 -41.14 -39.61 16.50
C THR A 672 -40.21 -40.62 15.80
N TRP A 673 -39.73 -40.25 14.61
CA TRP A 673 -38.76 -41.00 13.80
C TRP A 673 -37.32 -40.46 13.89
N SER A 674 -37.15 -39.29 14.49
CA SER A 674 -35.87 -38.75 15.00
C SER A 674 -36.17 -38.03 16.32
N ALA A 675 -35.38 -38.31 17.34
CA ALA A 675 -35.57 -37.82 18.69
C ALA A 675 -34.63 -36.65 18.97
N THR A 676 -35.04 -35.72 19.85
CA THR A 676 -34.26 -34.49 20.14
C THR A 676 -32.91 -34.72 20.85
N TRP A 677 -32.52 -35.99 21.03
CA TRP A 677 -31.26 -36.44 21.62
C TRP A 677 -30.38 -37.20 20.61
N ASP A 678 -30.82 -37.34 19.36
CA ASP A 678 -30.13 -38.10 18.30
C ASP A 678 -29.24 -37.23 17.38
N GLN A 679 -28.62 -37.89 16.40
CA GLN A 679 -27.73 -37.30 15.40
C GLN A 679 -27.99 -37.94 14.03
N ALA A 680 -29.14 -37.59 13.43
CA ALA A 680 -29.47 -37.83 12.03
C ALA A 680 -30.50 -36.80 11.53
N ASP A 681 -30.48 -36.50 10.23
CA ASP A 681 -31.63 -35.90 9.54
C ASP A 681 -32.54 -37.02 9.03
N VAL A 682 -33.86 -36.85 9.09
CA VAL A 682 -34.85 -37.82 8.55
C VAL A 682 -35.84 -37.15 7.60
N GLU A 683 -36.08 -37.77 6.44
CA GLU A 683 -37.13 -37.37 5.50
C GLU A 683 -37.99 -38.54 5.01
N ASP A 684 -39.25 -38.25 4.69
CA ASP A 684 -40.23 -39.21 4.18
C ASP A 684 -40.26 -39.16 2.64
N LEU A 685 -39.88 -40.26 2.01
CA LEU A 685 -39.86 -40.43 0.55
C LEU A 685 -40.97 -41.39 0.07
N LEU A 686 -41.24 -41.36 -1.23
CA LEU A 686 -42.12 -42.31 -1.91
C LEU A 686 -41.35 -43.01 -3.03
N ILE A 687 -40.91 -44.25 -2.80
CA ILE A 687 -40.03 -45.01 -3.70
C ILE A 687 -40.82 -46.16 -4.30
N GLY A 688 -40.93 -46.21 -5.63
CA GLY A 688 -41.78 -47.18 -6.34
C GLY A 688 -43.29 -47.10 -6.03
N GLY A 689 -43.71 -46.15 -5.17
CA GLY A 689 -45.06 -46.07 -4.61
C GLY A 689 -45.20 -46.58 -3.17
N SER A 690 -44.12 -47.08 -2.55
CA SER A 690 -44.04 -47.37 -1.10
C SER A 690 -43.52 -46.15 -0.35
N ALA A 691 -44.04 -45.89 0.85
CA ALA A 691 -43.46 -44.91 1.76
C ALA A 691 -42.12 -45.44 2.31
N THR A 692 -41.09 -44.60 2.37
CA THR A 692 -39.75 -45.00 2.84
C THR A 692 -39.16 -43.90 3.71
N LYS A 693 -38.58 -44.24 4.86
CA LYS A 693 -37.79 -43.29 5.65
C LYS A 693 -36.37 -43.24 5.09
N LYS A 694 -35.89 -42.05 4.75
CA LYS A 694 -34.47 -41.82 4.47
C LYS A 694 -33.85 -41.08 5.64
N TYR A 695 -32.71 -41.56 6.10
CA TYR A 695 -31.84 -40.88 7.04
C TYR A 695 -30.56 -40.42 6.32
N THR A 696 -30.10 -39.22 6.64
CA THR A 696 -28.81 -38.67 6.20
C THR A 696 -28.06 -38.09 7.39
N ASN A 697 -26.74 -37.93 7.27
CA ASN A 697 -25.87 -37.56 8.39
C ASN A 697 -26.03 -38.50 9.61
N LEU A 698 -26.40 -39.77 9.37
CA LEU A 698 -26.67 -40.75 10.41
C LEU A 698 -25.39 -41.09 11.17
N VAL A 699 -25.27 -40.57 12.38
CA VAL A 699 -24.42 -41.14 13.43
C VAL A 699 -25.25 -42.10 14.26
N PHE A 700 -26.43 -41.64 14.72
CA PHE A 700 -27.49 -42.48 15.29
C PHE A 700 -28.84 -41.75 15.26
N ALA A 701 -29.94 -42.47 15.03
CA ALA A 701 -31.30 -41.95 15.04
C ALA A 701 -32.18 -42.65 16.09
N GLY A 702 -32.98 -41.88 16.81
CA GLY A 702 -33.88 -42.32 17.87
C GLY A 702 -35.34 -42.35 17.41
N ILE A 703 -35.91 -43.56 17.33
CA ILE A 703 -37.31 -43.79 17.02
C ILE A 703 -38.02 -44.11 18.34
N GLU A 704 -38.97 -43.26 18.75
CA GLU A 704 -39.62 -43.34 20.06
C GLU A 704 -41.12 -43.65 19.94
N PHE A 705 -41.61 -44.57 20.76
CA PHE A 705 -43.02 -44.99 20.88
C PHE A 705 -43.37 -45.16 22.36
N THR A 706 -43.08 -44.09 23.12
CA THR A 706 -43.18 -43.99 24.58
C THR A 706 -44.59 -43.69 25.07
N SER A 707 -45.42 -43.00 24.26
CA SER A 707 -46.81 -42.69 24.64
C SER A 707 -47.72 -43.91 24.61
N THR A 708 -47.36 -44.93 23.82
CA THR A 708 -48.03 -46.24 23.72
C THR A 708 -46.99 -47.32 23.42
N THR A 709 -46.32 -47.79 24.47
CA THR A 709 -45.30 -48.86 24.39
C THR A 709 -45.86 -50.17 23.84
N ILE A 710 -45.04 -50.94 23.12
CA ILE A 710 -45.42 -52.18 22.45
C ILE A 710 -45.20 -53.41 23.35
N ASP A 711 -46.25 -54.20 23.58
CA ASP A 711 -46.15 -55.56 24.09
C ASP A 711 -45.74 -56.54 22.97
N ALA A 712 -44.45 -56.81 22.88
CA ALA A 712 -43.84 -57.77 21.99
C ALA A 712 -43.64 -59.16 22.63
N SER A 713 -44.22 -59.43 23.80
CA SER A 713 -44.02 -60.69 24.54
C SER A 713 -44.39 -61.93 23.74
N ALA A 714 -45.36 -61.80 22.83
CA ALA A 714 -45.81 -62.88 21.93
C ALA A 714 -45.07 -62.95 20.58
N MET A 715 -44.18 -61.99 20.29
CA MET A 715 -43.41 -61.93 19.04
C MET A 715 -42.12 -62.74 19.14
N THR A 716 -41.55 -63.12 18.00
CA THR A 716 -40.34 -63.96 17.90
C THR A 716 -39.22 -63.30 17.08
N HIS A 717 -39.52 -62.40 16.15
CA HIS A 717 -38.54 -61.68 15.32
C HIS A 717 -38.84 -60.17 15.25
N PHE A 718 -37.78 -59.38 15.01
CA PHE A 718 -37.81 -57.99 14.56
C PHE A 718 -37.38 -57.94 13.09
N ARG A 719 -38.08 -57.17 12.26
CA ARG A 719 -37.82 -57.01 10.85
C ARG A 719 -37.72 -55.54 10.45
N MET A 720 -36.82 -55.28 9.50
CA MET A 720 -36.60 -54.02 8.80
C MET A 720 -36.06 -54.34 7.40
N ASP A 721 -36.58 -53.70 6.36
CA ASP A 721 -35.90 -53.65 5.06
C ASP A 721 -34.98 -52.42 5.02
N PHE A 722 -33.74 -52.60 4.55
CA PHE A 722 -32.66 -51.61 4.60
C PHE A 722 -31.98 -51.45 3.24
N TRP A 723 -31.58 -50.24 2.87
CA TRP A 723 -30.79 -49.94 1.67
C TRP A 723 -29.85 -48.75 1.95
N THR A 724 -28.65 -48.73 1.36
CA THR A 724 -27.70 -47.61 1.48
C THR A 724 -26.91 -47.41 0.19
N PRO A 725 -26.55 -46.18 -0.22
CA PRO A 725 -25.62 -45.96 -1.31
C PRO A 725 -24.15 -46.06 -0.85
N ASP A 726 -23.91 -46.11 0.46
CA ASP A 726 -22.58 -46.05 1.05
C ASP A 726 -21.87 -47.43 1.00
N ALA A 727 -20.54 -47.44 1.13
CA ALA A 727 -19.76 -48.68 1.14
C ALA A 727 -20.05 -49.55 2.40
N THR A 728 -20.47 -50.81 2.22
CA THR A 728 -20.82 -51.73 3.31
C THR A 728 -19.76 -52.80 3.60
N GLY A 729 -18.60 -52.72 2.97
CA GLY A 729 -17.45 -53.62 3.21
C GLY A 729 -16.80 -53.40 4.59
N ASP A 730 -16.10 -54.41 5.10
CA ASP A 730 -15.38 -54.31 6.38
C ASP A 730 -14.42 -53.09 6.37
N PRO A 731 -14.39 -52.24 7.42
CA PRO A 731 -14.96 -52.47 8.75
C PRO A 731 -16.40 -51.94 8.97
N ALA A 732 -17.10 -51.48 7.92
CA ALA A 732 -18.38 -50.79 8.07
C ALA A 732 -19.50 -51.68 8.65
N ALA A 733 -20.33 -51.10 9.52
CA ALA A 733 -21.48 -51.78 10.11
C ALA A 733 -22.71 -50.88 10.20
N PHE A 734 -23.89 -51.50 10.11
CA PHE A 734 -25.16 -50.91 10.53
C PHE A 734 -25.61 -51.60 11.82
N ARG A 735 -26.20 -50.86 12.74
CA ARG A 735 -26.49 -51.31 14.11
C ARG A 735 -27.95 -51.01 14.45
N ILE A 736 -28.58 -51.94 15.14
CA ILE A 736 -30.00 -51.88 15.53
C ILE A 736 -30.10 -52.18 17.02
N LYS A 737 -30.71 -51.28 17.78
CA LYS A 737 -30.88 -51.40 19.22
C LYS A 737 -32.35 -51.27 19.60
N LEU A 738 -32.82 -52.14 20.48
CA LEU A 738 -34.18 -52.13 21.04
C LEU A 738 -34.12 -51.88 22.55
N VAL A 739 -35.10 -51.13 23.06
CA VAL A 739 -35.23 -50.79 24.50
C VAL A 739 -36.65 -51.06 25.00
N ASP A 740 -36.75 -51.75 26.12
CA ASP A 740 -37.97 -52.04 26.88
C ASP A 740 -37.93 -51.30 28.23
N PHE A 741 -38.97 -50.52 28.56
CA PHE A 741 -39.07 -49.75 29.81
C PHE A 741 -39.58 -50.61 30.99
N GLY A 742 -39.07 -51.83 31.11
CA GLY A 742 -39.25 -52.70 32.26
C GLY A 742 -40.69 -53.15 32.51
N ALA A 743 -41.00 -53.42 33.78
CA ALA A 743 -42.32 -53.84 34.24
C ALA A 743 -43.17 -52.67 34.77
N ASP A 744 -42.56 -51.50 35.05
CA ASP A 744 -43.30 -50.29 35.45
C ASP A 744 -43.72 -49.40 34.26
N GLY A 745 -43.09 -49.57 33.10
CA GLY A 745 -43.40 -48.86 31.85
C GLY A 745 -42.79 -47.46 31.75
N GLY A 746 -41.80 -47.10 32.58
CA GLY A 746 -41.19 -45.78 32.62
C GLY A 746 -39.65 -45.80 32.60
N PHE A 747 -39.07 -45.09 31.64
CA PHE A 747 -37.61 -44.99 31.50
C PHE A 747 -36.89 -44.59 32.79
N GLY A 748 -35.88 -45.36 33.17
CA GLY A 748 -35.02 -45.09 34.33
C GLY A 748 -35.55 -45.64 35.66
N GLY A 749 -36.57 -46.52 35.63
CA GLY A 749 -37.03 -47.28 36.80
C GLY A 749 -35.96 -48.22 37.37
N GLY A 750 -35.00 -48.64 36.53
CA GLY A 750 -33.91 -49.56 36.90
C GLY A 750 -34.21 -51.03 36.58
N ASP A 751 -35.34 -51.31 35.95
CA ASP A 751 -35.73 -52.58 35.32
C ASP A 751 -35.86 -52.46 33.79
N ASP A 752 -35.43 -51.33 33.21
CA ASP A 752 -35.19 -51.15 31.78
C ASP A 752 -34.29 -52.25 31.21
N THR A 753 -34.56 -52.72 29.99
CA THR A 753 -33.69 -53.72 29.32
C THR A 753 -33.45 -53.38 27.86
N GLU A 754 -32.24 -53.60 27.38
CA GLU A 754 -31.83 -53.20 26.02
C GLU A 754 -30.77 -54.13 25.43
N HIS A 755 -30.69 -54.18 24.10
CA HIS A 755 -29.55 -54.77 23.40
C HIS A 755 -29.37 -54.15 22.02
N GLU A 756 -28.12 -54.07 21.58
CA GLU A 756 -27.72 -53.64 20.24
C GLU A 756 -27.14 -54.83 19.47
N ILE A 757 -27.51 -54.98 18.21
CA ILE A 757 -26.91 -55.91 17.25
C ILE A 757 -26.09 -55.12 16.22
N SER A 758 -25.08 -55.77 15.64
CA SER A 758 -24.27 -55.21 14.55
C SER A 758 -24.40 -56.08 13.30
N LEU A 759 -24.62 -55.45 12.16
CA LEU A 759 -24.86 -56.03 10.84
C LEU A 759 -23.74 -55.54 9.90
N THR A 760 -23.11 -56.44 9.15
CA THR A 760 -21.93 -56.13 8.31
C THR A 760 -21.93 -56.96 7.02
N ALA A 761 -20.95 -56.78 6.15
CA ALA A 761 -20.72 -57.68 5.00
C ALA A 761 -20.57 -59.17 5.39
N GLY A 762 -20.32 -59.49 6.67
CA GLY A 762 -20.16 -60.83 7.21
C GLY A 762 -21.40 -61.43 7.92
N THR A 763 -22.54 -60.74 7.98
CA THR A 763 -23.78 -61.29 8.59
C THR A 763 -24.63 -62.09 7.62
N ASP A 764 -25.70 -62.72 8.11
CA ASP A 764 -26.71 -63.44 7.31
C ASP A 764 -28.11 -62.85 7.58
N PRO A 765 -28.71 -62.08 6.66
CA PRO A 765 -28.12 -61.63 5.39
C PRO A 765 -26.96 -60.64 5.60
N ALA A 766 -26.12 -60.51 4.56
CA ALA A 766 -25.00 -59.58 4.54
C ALA A 766 -25.46 -58.14 4.23
N LEU A 767 -24.79 -57.16 4.83
CA LEU A 767 -24.99 -55.74 4.54
C LEU A 767 -24.42 -55.42 3.13
N ALA A 768 -25.23 -54.84 2.24
CA ALA A 768 -24.89 -54.65 0.83
C ALA A 768 -25.19 -53.22 0.32
N THR A 769 -24.16 -52.57 -0.25
CA THR A 769 -24.27 -51.30 -0.97
C THR A 769 -25.24 -51.40 -2.15
N ALA A 770 -26.06 -50.37 -2.34
CA ALA A 770 -27.02 -50.19 -3.43
C ALA A 770 -28.10 -51.28 -3.58
N GLN A 771 -28.32 -52.13 -2.58
CA GLN A 771 -29.30 -53.23 -2.63
C GLN A 771 -30.21 -53.26 -1.39
N TRP A 772 -31.46 -53.68 -1.58
CA TRP A 772 -32.42 -53.87 -0.48
C TRP A 772 -32.10 -55.16 0.27
N VAL A 773 -31.74 -55.04 1.56
CA VAL A 773 -31.47 -56.14 2.48
C VAL A 773 -32.63 -56.27 3.46
N SER A 774 -33.34 -57.39 3.40
CA SER A 774 -34.42 -57.72 4.32
C SER A 774 -33.89 -58.38 5.59
N PHE A 775 -33.69 -57.62 6.65
CA PHE A 775 -33.31 -58.18 7.95
C PHE A 775 -34.55 -58.75 8.67
N ASP A 776 -34.46 -60.00 9.12
CA ASP A 776 -35.52 -60.71 9.85
C ASP A 776 -34.90 -61.40 11.07
N ILE A 777 -34.57 -60.61 12.08
CA ILE A 777 -33.70 -60.99 13.20
C ILE A 777 -34.53 -61.64 14.30
N PRO A 778 -34.19 -62.87 14.76
CA PRO A 778 -34.86 -63.47 15.91
C PRO A 778 -34.59 -62.66 17.18
N LEU A 779 -35.63 -62.34 17.94
CA LEU A 779 -35.54 -61.52 19.16
C LEU A 779 -34.65 -62.15 20.25
N THR A 780 -34.32 -63.44 20.15
CA THR A 780 -33.31 -64.10 20.99
C THR A 780 -31.87 -63.66 20.71
N ALA A 781 -31.60 -62.96 19.60
CA ALA A 781 -30.30 -62.33 19.32
C ALA A 781 -30.09 -61.06 20.18
N PHE A 782 -31.18 -60.40 20.60
CA PHE A 782 -31.14 -59.24 21.48
C PHE A 782 -30.91 -59.68 22.94
N THR A 783 -29.74 -60.24 23.24
CA THR A 783 -29.50 -61.00 24.48
C THR A 783 -29.65 -60.21 25.79
N GLY A 784 -29.53 -58.88 25.76
CA GLY A 784 -29.81 -57.98 26.89
C GLY A 784 -31.27 -57.54 27.03
N LEU A 785 -32.09 -57.70 25.98
CA LEU A 785 -33.51 -57.33 25.93
C LEU A 785 -34.36 -58.41 26.62
N THR A 786 -34.17 -58.55 27.94
CA THR A 786 -34.78 -59.63 28.74
C THR A 786 -36.25 -59.38 29.07
N ASN A 787 -36.71 -58.13 29.01
CA ASN A 787 -38.13 -57.75 29.02
C ASN A 787 -38.56 -57.34 27.59
N ARG A 788 -39.83 -57.58 27.24
CA ARG A 788 -40.43 -57.26 25.92
C ARG A 788 -41.90 -56.86 26.01
N GLY A 789 -42.35 -56.39 27.18
CA GLY A 789 -43.75 -56.05 27.46
C GLY A 789 -44.08 -54.57 27.26
N HIS A 790 -43.06 -53.71 27.28
CA HIS A 790 -43.14 -52.27 27.11
C HIS A 790 -41.96 -51.78 26.26
N LEU A 791 -41.79 -52.34 25.05
CA LEU A 791 -40.84 -51.78 24.08
C LEU A 791 -41.23 -50.33 23.80
N ALA A 792 -40.27 -49.42 23.87
CA ALA A 792 -40.53 -47.99 23.85
C ALA A 792 -39.61 -47.20 22.91
N GLN A 793 -38.45 -47.76 22.55
CA GLN A 793 -37.52 -47.15 21.61
C GLN A 793 -36.88 -48.19 20.68
N LEU A 794 -36.64 -47.76 19.45
CA LEU A 794 -35.76 -48.36 18.45
C LEU A 794 -34.67 -47.32 18.14
N ILE A 795 -33.40 -47.73 18.16
CA ILE A 795 -32.29 -46.87 17.77
C ILE A 795 -31.57 -47.55 16.60
N ILE A 796 -31.27 -46.77 15.57
CA ILE A 796 -30.40 -47.20 14.47
C ILE A 796 -29.14 -46.35 14.46
N SER A 797 -28.00 -46.94 14.13
CA SER A 797 -26.71 -46.23 14.01
C SER A 797 -25.82 -46.95 13.00
N GLY A 798 -24.80 -46.28 12.46
CA GLY A 798 -24.04 -46.87 11.37
C GLY A 798 -22.74 -46.16 11.05
N ASP A 799 -21.88 -46.89 10.35
CA ASP A 799 -20.79 -46.34 9.55
C ASP A 799 -21.32 -45.82 8.17
N PRO A 800 -22.36 -46.44 7.57
CA PRO A 800 -23.19 -45.78 6.55
C PRO A 800 -23.95 -44.57 7.14
N ASN A 801 -23.71 -43.39 6.57
CA ASN A 801 -24.33 -42.12 6.99
C ASN A 801 -25.65 -41.82 6.26
N THR A 802 -25.89 -42.46 5.12
CA THR A 802 -27.09 -42.32 4.30
C THR A 802 -27.78 -43.67 4.17
N VAL A 803 -28.98 -43.82 4.75
CA VAL A 803 -29.69 -45.09 4.76
C VAL A 803 -31.19 -44.89 4.49
N PHE A 804 -31.80 -45.87 3.84
CA PHE A 804 -33.21 -45.91 3.50
C PHE A 804 -33.80 -47.14 4.19
N VAL A 805 -34.88 -46.97 4.95
CA VAL A 805 -35.54 -48.04 5.69
C VAL A 805 -37.05 -48.03 5.47
N ASP A 806 -37.60 -49.23 5.36
CA ASP A 806 -39.01 -49.52 5.13
C ASP A 806 -39.38 -50.80 5.92
N ASN A 807 -40.67 -51.10 6.06
CA ASN A 807 -41.19 -52.36 6.59
C ASN A 807 -40.60 -52.73 7.97
N ILE A 808 -40.68 -51.78 8.91
CA ILE A 808 -40.19 -51.91 10.29
C ILE A 808 -41.31 -52.51 11.14
N TYR A 809 -41.17 -53.77 11.55
CA TYR A 809 -42.19 -54.47 12.35
C TYR A 809 -41.65 -55.61 13.21
N LEU A 810 -42.45 -56.04 14.17
CA LEU A 810 -42.25 -57.24 14.97
C LEU A 810 -43.21 -58.33 14.47
N ARG A 811 -42.76 -59.60 14.44
CA ARG A 811 -43.60 -60.73 13.98
C ARG A 811 -43.48 -61.97 14.86
N LYS A 812 -44.48 -62.86 14.76
CA LYS A 812 -44.45 -64.21 15.34
C LYS A 812 -43.64 -65.21 14.50
#